data_AF-A0A8X6UUG8-F1
#
_entry.id   AF-A0A8X6UUG8-F1
#
_cell.length_a   1.000
_cell.length_b   1.000
_cell.length_c   1.000
_cell.angle_alpha   90.00
_cell.angle_beta   90.00
_cell.angle_gamma   90.00
#
_symmetry.space_group_name_H-M   'P 1'
#
loop_
_entity.id
_entity.type
_entity.pdbx_description
1 polymer ?
#
loop_
_entity_poly.entity_id
_entity_poly.type
_entity_poly.pdbx_seq_one_letter_code
_entity_poly.pdbx_strand_id
1 'polypeptide(L)'
;LSAFQTEYKLLQHNEMCGNKSPARVVMPSETCKFLKFKNFQHSLKIPFVVYADFECVTMKTDTCCPDPNFSFTNMYEKHVPIGFCYFISYQGGHYKDPVVYRGTDAPKCFIEKLEKDAIEIEHIYKNPKPLLPLTESEKQLYDNAKNCYVCDQTFRENNIKVRDHNHVTQKFNGPCCNSCNLAMKTPKFLPVFFHNLSGYDAHIFIKELGYDKKQINLIPNTEEKYISFSKSVSNDFQLRFLDSFKFMPSSLENLIKTLKKDEFKYMKQYFDSEKIDLLLRKGVFPYDYFDSFEKCKDSCLPPISKFYNELNEEAISVEDYNHACRVFNQFNLSNLGEYCDLYVKTDVLLLTDLFENFRKICIQTYKLDPCWYFTTPALSWDAMLLKTKVAIELFTDYDMLLFIENGVRGGISQCCNRYAKANNKYMSNFNPDDEIKYLMYLDANNLYGYAMSKYLPLKDFVWSDNNLTTQDILNLSDESDVGYILEVDLDYPPDLHDKHSDFPLAPENKPPPNCKEPRLLTTLEPKTKYVLHYSNLKLYLKLGLILKKIHRVLKFFQSPWLKNYIDYNTKLRTKAVNDFQKDFYKLMNNSIFGKTMENVRRRVDIRLCSTEEQARKLIAKSNFNRRTIFSENLMAVHLKKTNIKFFKPIHVGMTILDLSKVLMYSFHYEYMKHRYDSKIKLMYTDTDSFIYEIKTDDFYSDMKDDLNLYDTSDYDKNNVYNLPLVNKKVIGKMKDENKGNIMTEYVGLKSKMYAYKTNNKIEKRLKGIKKQTLKNKITFEDYKDCLLNQKLKYVDMNLIRSKFHSIQSIKQNKLALSYKDDKRFVNGDGITTLAHGHWSLMHLDLFNEQYDIKSDDLINTQ
;
A
#
# COMPACT_ATOMS: atom_id res chain seq x y z
N LEU A 1 32.78 16.71 -14.50
CA LEU A 1 32.18 16.35 -15.80
C LEU A 1 33.12 15.45 -16.64
N SER A 2 34.07 14.70 -16.06
CA SER A 2 35.13 13.98 -16.80
C SER A 2 34.99 12.45 -16.86
N ALA A 3 33.79 11.88 -16.67
CA ALA A 3 33.62 10.42 -16.55
C ALA A 3 33.47 9.68 -17.89
N PHE A 4 33.16 10.38 -18.99
CA PHE A 4 32.89 9.75 -20.29
C PHE A 4 34.11 9.86 -21.19
N GLN A 5 34.63 8.70 -21.62
CA GLN A 5 35.81 8.60 -22.48
C GLN A 5 35.51 8.92 -23.96
N THR A 6 34.24 8.96 -24.36
CA THR A 6 33.81 9.28 -25.73
C THR A 6 32.54 10.14 -25.73
N GLU A 7 32.39 10.98 -26.76
CA GLU A 7 31.19 11.80 -26.99
C GLU A 7 29.94 10.93 -27.18
N TYR A 8 30.06 9.79 -27.86
CA TYR A 8 28.98 8.82 -28.02
C TYR A 8 28.43 8.32 -26.67
N LYS A 9 29.31 7.93 -25.73
CA LYS A 9 28.89 7.49 -24.39
C LYS A 9 28.22 8.63 -23.60
N LEU A 10 28.70 9.87 -23.79
CA LEU A 10 28.07 11.05 -23.18
C LEU A 10 26.66 11.29 -23.74
N LEU A 11 26.48 11.22 -25.07
CA LEU A 11 25.17 11.38 -25.71
C LEU A 11 24.19 10.30 -25.25
N GLN A 12 24.61 9.04 -25.24
CA GLN A 12 23.77 7.94 -24.70
C GLN A 12 23.39 8.15 -23.23
N HIS A 13 24.36 8.56 -22.41
CA HIS A 13 24.07 8.84 -21.00
C HIS A 13 23.12 10.03 -20.85
N ASN A 14 23.25 11.07 -21.69
CA ASN A 14 22.40 12.25 -21.65
C ASN A 14 20.94 11.92 -22.04
N GLU A 15 20.71 11.02 -23.01
CA GLU A 15 19.37 10.54 -23.32
C GLU A 15 18.68 9.89 -22.09
N MET A 16 19.43 9.12 -21.29
CA MET A 16 18.89 8.37 -20.16
C MET A 16 18.83 9.20 -18.86
N CYS A 17 19.82 10.06 -18.62
CA CYS A 17 19.99 10.80 -17.36
C CYS A 17 19.62 12.29 -17.44
N GLY A 18 19.56 12.89 -18.64
CA GLY A 18 19.33 14.34 -18.82
C GLY A 18 18.00 14.83 -18.24
N ASN A 19 16.99 13.95 -18.20
CA ASN A 19 15.67 14.23 -17.61
C ASN A 19 15.62 14.04 -16.08
N LYS A 20 16.73 13.70 -15.42
CA LYS A 20 16.79 13.47 -13.96
C LYS A 20 17.35 14.69 -13.25
N SER A 21 16.86 14.97 -12.04
CA SER A 21 17.36 16.09 -11.23
C SER A 21 18.85 15.94 -10.88
N PRO A 22 19.63 17.03 -10.87
CA PRO A 22 21.06 16.98 -10.61
C PRO A 22 21.33 16.56 -9.16
N ALA A 23 21.95 15.40 -8.99
CA ALA A 23 22.43 14.90 -7.70
C ALA A 23 23.57 13.90 -7.93
N ARG A 24 24.52 13.83 -6.98
CA ARG A 24 25.58 12.81 -7.02
C ARG A 24 24.97 11.43 -6.79
N VAL A 25 25.17 10.54 -7.75
CA VAL A 25 24.78 9.14 -7.65
C VAL A 25 25.82 8.39 -6.83
N VAL A 26 25.36 7.57 -5.89
CA VAL A 26 26.20 6.68 -5.08
C VAL A 26 25.69 5.26 -5.26
N MET A 27 26.48 4.46 -5.97
CA MET A 27 26.23 3.04 -6.18
C MET A 27 26.83 2.20 -5.03
N PRO A 28 26.31 0.99 -4.76
CA PRO A 28 26.96 0.00 -3.92
C PRO A 28 28.41 -0.29 -4.39
N SER A 29 29.31 -0.58 -3.45
CA SER A 29 30.65 -1.08 -3.76
C SER A 29 30.64 -2.60 -3.96
N GLU A 30 31.68 -3.14 -4.60
CA GLU A 30 31.85 -4.60 -4.76
C GLU A 30 31.83 -5.36 -3.42
N THR A 31 32.32 -4.75 -2.34
CA THR A 31 32.30 -5.35 -1.00
C THR A 31 30.92 -5.33 -0.33
N CYS A 32 30.00 -4.49 -0.80
CA CYS A 32 28.69 -4.23 -0.17
C CYS A 32 27.50 -4.47 -1.12
N LYS A 33 27.73 -5.05 -2.31
CA LYS A 33 26.69 -5.29 -3.31
C LYS A 33 25.65 -6.33 -2.92
N PHE A 34 25.96 -7.23 -1.99
CA PHE A 34 25.03 -8.27 -1.56
C PHE A 34 24.10 -7.80 -0.43
N LEU A 35 22.80 -7.83 -0.73
CA LEU A 35 21.71 -7.65 0.22
C LEU A 35 21.37 -8.99 0.87
N LYS A 36 21.62 -9.11 2.17
CA LYS A 36 21.32 -10.27 3.01
C LYS A 36 20.75 -9.82 4.35
N PHE A 37 20.12 -10.74 5.09
CA PHE A 37 19.65 -10.43 6.44
C PHE A 37 20.81 -10.05 7.35
N LYS A 38 20.67 -8.93 8.08
CA LYS A 38 21.69 -8.41 9.02
C LYS A 38 21.12 -8.07 10.40
N ASN A 39 19.80 -7.92 10.52
CA ASN A 39 19.16 -7.34 11.69
C ASN A 39 18.76 -8.39 12.73
N PHE A 40 19.71 -9.23 13.16
CA PHE A 40 19.44 -10.29 14.16
C PHE A 40 18.94 -9.74 15.50
N GLN A 41 19.29 -8.49 15.84
CA GLN A 41 18.76 -7.79 17.02
C GLN A 41 17.23 -7.62 16.99
N HIS A 42 16.60 -7.61 15.82
CA HIS A 42 15.14 -7.47 15.69
C HIS A 42 14.37 -8.71 16.13
N SER A 43 15.07 -9.82 16.41
CA SER A 43 14.50 -11.02 17.01
C SER A 43 14.22 -10.84 18.51
N LEU A 44 14.86 -9.85 19.16
CA LEU A 44 14.59 -9.53 20.55
C LEU A 44 13.23 -8.85 20.70
N LYS A 45 12.44 -9.28 21.69
CA LYS A 45 11.23 -8.55 22.06
C LYS A 45 11.62 -7.26 22.79
N ILE A 46 11.14 -6.11 22.30
CA ILE A 46 11.32 -4.82 22.98
C ILE A 46 10.57 -4.84 24.33
N PRO A 47 11.26 -4.59 25.47
CA PRO A 47 10.65 -4.73 26.80
C PRO A 47 9.53 -3.74 27.11
N PHE A 48 9.69 -2.47 26.72
CA PHE A 48 8.72 -1.39 26.98
C PHE A 48 8.16 -0.83 25.69
N VAL A 49 6.82 -0.68 25.61
CA VAL A 49 6.12 -0.10 24.46
C VAL A 49 4.99 0.79 24.97
N VAL A 50 4.89 2.00 24.43
CA VAL A 50 3.84 2.95 24.76
C VAL A 50 2.74 2.89 23.71
N TYR A 51 1.48 2.91 24.15
CA TYR A 51 0.29 3.09 23.32
C TYR A 51 -0.44 4.34 23.78
N ALA A 52 -0.87 5.18 22.86
CA ALA A 52 -1.46 6.48 23.19
C ALA A 52 -2.56 6.88 22.20
N ASP A 53 -3.43 7.78 22.66
CA ASP A 53 -4.50 8.39 21.88
C ASP A 53 -4.86 9.78 22.43
N PHE A 54 -5.43 10.63 21.58
CA PHE A 54 -5.90 11.98 21.93
C PHE A 54 -7.38 12.14 21.61
N GLU A 55 -8.05 12.96 22.42
CA GLU A 55 -9.40 13.43 22.13
C GLU A 55 -9.44 14.92 21.86
N CYS A 56 -10.30 15.32 20.93
CA CYS A 56 -10.47 16.70 20.49
C CYS A 56 -11.94 17.13 20.55
N VAL A 57 -12.17 18.40 20.83
CA VAL A 57 -13.41 19.09 20.48
C VAL A 57 -13.38 19.55 19.02
N THR A 58 -14.53 19.61 18.36
CA THR A 58 -14.69 20.13 17.00
C THR A 58 -15.37 21.50 17.00
N MET A 59 -14.57 22.55 17.15
CA MET A 59 -15.08 23.93 17.15
C MET A 59 -15.61 24.30 15.77
N LYS A 60 -16.90 24.64 15.68
CA LYS A 60 -17.54 25.06 14.42
C LYS A 60 -16.97 26.40 13.92
N THR A 61 -16.92 26.58 12.59
CA THR A 61 -16.40 27.80 11.95
C THR A 61 -17.31 28.30 10.83
N ASP A 62 -17.53 29.61 10.77
CA ASP A 62 -18.35 30.24 9.72
C ASP A 62 -17.64 30.24 8.36
N THR A 63 -18.40 29.98 7.28
CA THR A 63 -17.90 30.07 5.91
C THR A 63 -18.91 30.65 4.92
N CYS A 64 -18.40 31.13 3.79
CA CYS A 64 -19.22 31.60 2.67
C CYS A 64 -19.95 30.44 1.97
N CYS A 65 -21.12 30.73 1.37
CA CYS A 65 -21.88 29.78 0.56
C CYS A 65 -21.22 29.63 -0.83
N PRO A 66 -20.67 28.45 -1.19
CA PRO A 66 -20.02 28.26 -2.48
C PRO A 66 -21.00 27.76 -3.57
N ASP A 67 -20.68 27.97 -4.84
CA ASP A 67 -21.46 27.45 -5.97
C ASP A 67 -21.23 25.92 -6.13
N PRO A 68 -22.30 25.09 -6.10
CA PRO A 68 -22.20 23.64 -6.21
C PRO A 68 -21.79 23.13 -7.61
N ASN A 69 -21.84 23.96 -8.64
CA ASN A 69 -21.46 23.58 -10.01
C ASN A 69 -19.94 23.67 -10.26
N PHE A 70 -19.19 24.28 -9.33
CA PHE A 70 -17.74 24.44 -9.43
C PHE A 70 -17.01 23.76 -8.28
N SER A 71 -15.74 23.42 -8.49
CA SER A 71 -14.93 22.82 -7.44
C SER A 71 -14.57 23.86 -6.37
N PHE A 72 -14.84 23.55 -5.10
CA PHE A 72 -14.54 24.42 -3.95
C PHE A 72 -14.00 23.63 -2.76
N THR A 73 -13.46 24.33 -1.75
CA THR A 73 -13.04 23.74 -0.47
C THR A 73 -13.23 24.74 0.66
N ASN A 74 -14.14 24.45 1.59
CA ASN A 74 -14.46 25.30 2.75
C ASN A 74 -14.20 24.55 4.06
N MET A 75 -13.69 25.24 5.07
CA MET A 75 -13.49 24.70 6.42
C MET A 75 -14.77 24.87 7.24
N TYR A 76 -15.26 23.85 7.95
CA TYR A 76 -16.44 23.99 8.81
C TYR A 76 -16.16 23.65 10.28
N GLU A 77 -15.04 22.99 10.58
CA GLU A 77 -14.59 22.76 11.97
C GLU A 77 -13.07 22.86 12.13
N LYS A 78 -12.68 23.23 13.34
CA LYS A 78 -11.31 23.16 13.84
C LYS A 78 -11.24 22.17 15.01
N HIS A 79 -10.30 21.24 14.96
CA HIS A 79 -10.12 20.27 16.03
C HIS A 79 -9.15 20.83 17.06
N VAL A 80 -9.54 20.83 18.34
CA VAL A 80 -8.72 21.31 19.46
C VAL A 80 -8.60 20.19 20.50
N PRO A 81 -7.37 19.78 20.88
CA PRO A 81 -7.18 18.70 21.83
C PRO A 81 -7.69 19.08 23.21
N ILE A 82 -8.38 18.15 23.87
CA ILE A 82 -8.94 18.33 25.21
C ILE A 82 -8.43 17.29 26.21
N GLY A 83 -7.88 16.18 25.74
CA GLY A 83 -7.36 15.14 26.61
C GLY A 83 -6.55 14.10 25.87
N PHE A 84 -5.86 13.26 26.63
CA PHE A 84 -5.11 12.13 26.11
C PHE A 84 -5.11 10.97 27.12
N CYS A 85 -4.82 9.78 26.61
CA CYS A 85 -4.38 8.67 27.43
C CYS A 85 -3.11 8.06 26.84
N TYR A 86 -2.20 7.59 27.69
CA TYR A 86 -1.18 6.64 27.28
C TYR A 86 -0.98 5.52 28.30
N PHE A 87 -0.59 4.35 27.80
CA PHE A 87 -0.29 3.18 28.59
C PHE A 87 1.06 2.57 28.18
N ILE A 88 1.85 2.16 29.16
CA ILE A 88 3.17 1.56 28.95
C ILE A 88 3.08 0.05 29.20
N SER A 89 3.06 -0.72 28.12
CA SER A 89 3.15 -2.17 28.18
C SER A 89 4.58 -2.60 28.51
N TYR A 90 4.71 -3.45 29.53
CA TYR A 90 5.99 -4.01 29.97
C TYR A 90 5.98 -5.54 29.90
N GLN A 91 7.04 -6.11 29.31
CA GLN A 91 7.19 -7.56 29.19
C GLN A 91 7.23 -8.29 30.54
N GLY A 92 7.71 -7.64 31.61
CA GLY A 92 7.82 -8.24 32.94
C GLY A 92 6.53 -8.20 33.77
N GLY A 93 5.40 -7.71 33.24
CA GLY A 93 4.13 -7.66 33.94
C GLY A 93 3.55 -6.25 33.98
N HIS A 94 3.03 -5.84 35.14
CA HIS A 94 2.59 -4.46 35.36
C HIS A 94 3.79 -3.53 35.58
N TYR A 95 3.70 -2.30 35.09
CA TYR A 95 4.71 -1.25 35.30
C TYR A 95 4.11 -0.02 35.98
N LYS A 96 3.16 0.65 35.30
CA LYS A 96 2.39 1.79 35.82
C LYS A 96 0.95 1.72 35.30
N ASP A 97 0.05 2.39 36.01
CA ASP A 97 -1.34 2.59 35.56
C ASP A 97 -1.41 3.51 34.32
N PRO A 98 -2.48 3.41 33.50
CA PRO A 98 -2.69 4.29 32.35
C PRO A 98 -2.76 5.75 32.80
N VAL A 99 -2.00 6.61 32.11
CA VAL A 99 -1.98 8.04 32.38
C VAL A 99 -3.09 8.69 31.57
N VAL A 100 -4.15 9.13 32.26
CA VAL A 100 -5.26 9.88 31.67
C VAL A 100 -5.15 11.34 32.09
N TYR A 101 -5.39 12.25 31.15
CA TYR A 101 -5.35 13.68 31.39
C TYR A 101 -6.38 14.41 30.53
N ARG A 102 -7.06 15.39 31.12
CA ARG A 102 -7.99 16.31 30.44
C ARG A 102 -7.62 17.75 30.80
N GLY A 103 -7.40 18.58 29.79
CA GLY A 103 -6.98 19.98 29.93
C GLY A 103 -6.63 20.60 28.58
N THR A 104 -6.67 21.93 28.50
CA THR A 104 -6.39 22.69 27.26
C THR A 104 -4.92 22.62 26.83
N ASP A 105 -4.02 22.30 27.75
CA ASP A 105 -2.59 22.07 27.57
C ASP A 105 -2.24 20.57 27.41
N ALA A 106 -3.22 19.74 27.05
CA ALA A 106 -3.05 18.30 26.83
C ALA A 106 -1.82 17.92 25.97
N PRO A 107 -1.53 18.57 24.82
CA PRO A 107 -0.34 18.23 24.03
C PRO A 107 0.98 18.44 24.76
N LYS A 108 1.08 19.52 25.55
CA LYS A 108 2.27 19.86 26.33
C LYS A 108 2.45 18.87 27.48
N CYS A 109 1.41 18.67 28.29
CA CYS A 109 1.41 17.69 29.38
C CYS A 109 1.74 16.27 28.90
N PHE A 110 1.28 15.89 27.70
CA PHE A 110 1.60 14.59 27.11
C PHE A 110 3.11 14.43 26.91
N ILE A 111 3.77 15.39 26.27
CA ILE A 111 5.22 15.32 26.03
C ILE A 111 6.01 15.33 27.34
N GLU A 112 5.68 16.22 28.28
CA GLU A 112 6.39 16.32 29.57
C GLU A 112 6.31 15.02 30.38
N LYS A 113 5.12 14.41 30.49
CA LYS A 113 4.94 13.15 31.21
C LYS A 113 5.63 11.98 30.51
N LEU A 114 5.53 11.92 29.19
CA LEU A 114 6.15 10.85 28.40
C LEU A 114 7.69 10.93 28.42
N GLU A 115 8.27 12.13 28.41
CA GLU A 115 9.71 12.31 28.55
C GLU A 115 10.21 11.84 29.93
N LYS A 116 9.46 12.14 31.00
CA LYS A 116 9.79 11.66 32.35
C LYS A 116 9.84 10.13 32.41
N ASP A 117 8.80 9.46 31.88
CA ASP A 117 8.76 8.00 31.81
C ASP A 117 9.89 7.42 30.94
N ALA A 118 10.26 8.10 29.85
CA ALA A 118 11.36 7.67 28.99
C ALA A 118 12.72 7.73 29.70
N ILE A 119 12.96 8.74 30.54
CA ILE A 119 14.19 8.86 31.36
C ILE A 119 14.27 7.72 32.39
N GLU A 120 13.15 7.39 33.04
CA GLU A 120 13.09 6.27 33.99
C GLU A 120 13.38 4.93 33.29
N ILE A 121 12.80 4.71 32.10
CA ILE A 121 13.04 3.50 31.30
C ILE A 121 14.49 3.43 30.80
N GLU A 122 15.08 4.56 30.40
CA GLU A 122 16.49 4.61 30.03
C GLU A 122 17.40 4.17 31.19
N HIS A 123 17.09 4.60 32.42
CA HIS A 123 17.83 4.16 33.60
C HIS A 123 17.72 2.64 33.81
N ILE A 124 16.54 2.05 33.56
CA ILE A 124 16.36 0.59 33.62
C ILE A 124 17.24 -0.11 32.56
N TYR A 125 17.29 0.41 31.32
CA TYR A 125 18.13 -0.17 30.27
C TYR A 125 19.63 -0.05 30.52
N LYS A 126 20.07 0.99 31.24
CA LYS A 126 21.48 1.21 31.60
C LYS A 126 21.96 0.32 32.76
N ASN A 127 21.05 -0.30 33.50
CA ASN A 127 21.36 -1.16 34.64
C ASN A 127 20.96 -2.63 34.34
N PRO A 128 21.71 -3.35 33.49
CA PRO A 128 21.37 -4.71 33.09
C PRO A 128 21.43 -5.66 34.27
N LYS A 129 20.36 -6.43 34.48
CA LYS A 129 20.26 -7.44 35.52
C LYS A 129 20.87 -8.79 35.06
N PRO A 130 21.47 -9.57 35.98
CA PRO A 130 22.01 -10.88 35.66
C PRO A 130 20.91 -11.90 35.32
N LEU A 131 21.29 -12.99 34.65
CA LEU A 131 20.39 -14.10 34.32
C LEU A 131 19.92 -14.79 35.62
N LEU A 132 18.61 -15.02 35.75
CA LEU A 132 18.08 -15.86 36.83
C LEU A 132 18.52 -17.32 36.64
N PRO A 133 18.62 -18.12 37.72
CA PRO A 133 18.92 -19.54 37.61
C PRO A 133 17.98 -20.24 36.61
N LEU A 134 18.57 -20.96 35.66
CA LEU A 134 17.81 -21.71 34.64
C LEU A 134 16.95 -22.78 35.32
N THR A 135 15.70 -22.88 34.88
CA THR A 135 14.83 -24.02 35.18
C THR A 135 15.38 -25.31 34.55
N GLU A 136 14.93 -26.48 35.02
CA GLU A 136 15.41 -27.78 34.48
C GLU A 136 15.14 -27.93 32.97
N SER A 137 13.98 -27.48 32.51
CA SER A 137 13.62 -27.50 31.08
C SER A 137 14.52 -26.58 30.25
N GLU A 138 14.87 -25.41 30.76
CA GLU A 138 15.78 -24.47 30.09
C GLU A 138 17.22 -24.99 30.05
N LYS A 139 17.68 -25.67 31.11
CA LYS A 139 18.97 -26.36 31.12
C LYS A 139 19.02 -27.45 30.05
N GLN A 140 18.01 -28.33 30.02
CA GLN A 140 17.91 -29.36 28.98
C GLN A 140 17.87 -28.76 27.57
N LEU A 141 17.14 -27.67 27.37
CA LEU A 141 17.08 -26.97 26.09
C LEU A 141 18.45 -26.41 25.69
N TYR A 142 19.19 -25.81 26.63
CA TYR A 142 20.53 -25.30 26.38
C TYR A 142 21.54 -26.42 26.07
N ASP A 143 21.53 -27.49 26.85
CA ASP A 143 22.49 -28.59 26.73
C ASP A 143 22.30 -29.34 25.41
N ASN A 144 21.05 -29.66 25.04
CA ASN A 144 20.71 -30.39 23.83
C ASN A 144 20.78 -29.56 22.54
N ALA A 145 20.88 -28.23 22.62
CA ALA A 145 20.90 -27.38 21.44
C ALA A 145 22.18 -27.53 20.62
N LYS A 146 22.02 -27.91 19.35
CA LYS A 146 23.09 -28.02 18.35
C LYS A 146 23.27 -26.75 17.52
N ASN A 147 22.23 -25.92 17.40
CA ASN A 147 22.22 -24.70 16.60
C ASN A 147 21.87 -23.48 17.46
N CYS A 148 22.40 -22.33 17.06
CA CYS A 148 22.03 -21.02 17.62
C CYS A 148 20.55 -20.73 17.34
N TYR A 149 19.78 -20.35 18.35
CA TYR A 149 18.34 -20.08 18.18
C TYR A 149 18.05 -18.84 17.31
N VAL A 150 19.05 -17.96 17.12
CA VAL A 150 18.94 -16.68 16.38
C VAL A 150 19.32 -16.82 14.91
N CYS A 151 20.52 -17.34 14.63
CA CYS A 151 21.05 -17.46 13.27
C CYS A 151 20.92 -18.88 12.68
N ASP A 152 20.48 -19.85 13.48
CA ASP A 152 20.31 -21.25 13.09
C ASP A 152 21.62 -21.92 12.60
N GLN A 153 22.77 -21.32 12.90
CA GLN A 153 24.07 -21.93 12.62
C GLN A 153 24.47 -22.91 13.72
N THR A 154 25.07 -24.02 13.32
CA THR A 154 25.58 -25.04 14.24
C THR A 154 26.72 -24.49 15.11
N PHE A 155 26.72 -24.85 16.38
CA PHE A 155 27.80 -24.50 17.30
C PHE A 155 29.07 -25.27 16.94
N ARG A 156 30.20 -24.56 16.93
CA ARG A 156 31.56 -25.07 16.60
C ARG A 156 32.56 -24.31 17.47
N GLU A 157 33.84 -24.68 17.44
CA GLU A 157 34.89 -23.97 18.18
C GLU A 157 34.91 -22.47 17.86
N ASN A 158 34.76 -22.10 16.59
CA ASN A 158 34.71 -20.70 16.15
C ASN A 158 33.31 -20.04 16.34
N ASN A 159 32.32 -20.79 16.82
CA ASN A 159 30.94 -20.37 17.01
C ASN A 159 30.43 -20.87 18.37
N ILE A 160 31.02 -20.32 19.45
CA ILE A 160 30.85 -20.77 20.82
C ILE A 160 29.40 -20.58 21.29
N LYS A 161 28.84 -21.62 21.92
CA LYS A 161 27.51 -21.63 22.55
C LYS A 161 27.54 -20.82 23.85
N VAL A 162 26.66 -19.83 23.96
CA VAL A 162 26.49 -18.94 25.13
C VAL A 162 25.01 -18.84 25.51
N ARG A 163 24.73 -18.43 26.75
CA ARG A 163 23.37 -18.23 27.26
C ARG A 163 22.95 -16.79 26.99
N ASP A 164 21.97 -16.59 26.11
CA ASP A 164 21.36 -15.28 25.91
C ASP A 164 20.17 -15.09 26.85
N HIS A 165 20.03 -13.88 27.38
CA HIS A 165 18.98 -13.54 28.33
C HIS A 165 18.55 -12.09 28.22
N ASN A 166 17.31 -11.82 28.64
CA ASN A 166 16.80 -10.47 28.70
C ASN A 166 17.37 -9.74 29.93
N HIS A 167 18.17 -8.69 29.71
CA HIS A 167 18.79 -7.90 30.77
C HIS A 167 17.81 -7.09 31.64
N VAL A 168 16.53 -7.00 31.26
CA VAL A 168 15.49 -6.29 32.03
C VAL A 168 14.67 -7.27 32.85
N THR A 169 14.19 -8.35 32.23
CA THR A 169 13.34 -9.36 32.90
C THR A 169 14.12 -10.50 33.53
N GLN A 170 15.44 -10.58 33.29
CA GLN A 170 16.36 -11.64 33.73
C GLN A 170 16.04 -13.04 33.18
N LYS A 171 15.12 -13.15 32.22
CA LYS A 171 14.64 -14.43 31.68
C LYS A 171 15.58 -14.94 30.59
N PHE A 172 15.81 -16.25 30.57
CA PHE A 172 16.55 -16.91 29.51
C PHE A 172 15.79 -16.83 28.18
N ASN A 173 16.48 -16.41 27.12
CA ASN A 173 15.91 -16.35 25.77
C ASN A 173 16.22 -17.63 25.00
N GLY A 174 17.46 -18.12 25.10
CA GLY A 174 17.88 -19.34 24.40
C GLY A 174 19.40 -19.51 24.24
N PRO A 175 19.82 -20.67 23.72
CA PRO A 175 21.21 -20.98 23.39
C PRO A 175 21.62 -20.20 22.13
N CYS A 176 22.51 -19.23 22.30
CA CYS A 176 22.94 -18.32 21.25
C CYS A 176 24.42 -18.54 20.93
N CYS A 177 24.88 -18.11 19.76
CA CYS A 177 26.31 -17.99 19.52
C CYS A 177 26.82 -16.63 20.00
N ASN A 178 28.11 -16.57 20.35
CA ASN A 178 28.72 -15.35 20.90
C ASN A 178 28.56 -14.12 19.98
N SER A 179 28.69 -14.30 18.66
CA SER A 179 28.54 -13.20 17.69
C SER A 179 27.12 -12.63 17.66
N CYS A 180 26.09 -13.50 17.65
CA CYS A 180 24.70 -13.06 17.72
C CYS A 180 24.39 -12.42 19.08
N ASN A 181 24.91 -12.99 20.17
CA ASN A 181 24.73 -12.45 21.52
C ASN A 181 25.25 -11.01 21.63
N LEU A 182 26.46 -10.73 21.11
CA LEU A 182 27.03 -9.36 21.10
C LEU A 182 26.30 -8.39 20.16
N ALA A 183 25.65 -8.91 19.11
CA ALA A 183 24.84 -8.11 18.19
C ALA A 183 23.46 -7.73 18.78
N MET A 184 22.94 -8.54 19.70
CA MET A 184 21.64 -8.40 20.34
C MET A 184 21.67 -7.36 21.48
N LYS A 185 21.77 -6.09 21.12
CA LYS A 185 21.82 -4.97 22.08
C LYS A 185 20.44 -4.48 22.48
N THR A 186 20.34 -3.96 23.70
CA THR A 186 19.14 -3.26 24.18
C THR A 186 18.81 -2.06 23.29
N PRO A 187 17.52 -1.78 23.04
CA PRO A 187 17.12 -0.68 22.18
C PRO A 187 17.50 0.67 22.80
N LYS A 188 18.02 1.57 21.97
CA LYS A 188 18.29 2.98 22.30
C LYS A 188 17.06 3.88 22.11
N PHE A 189 15.86 3.31 22.18
CA PHE A 189 14.62 4.04 21.98
C PHE A 189 13.44 3.40 22.71
N LEU A 190 12.41 4.21 22.96
CA LEU A 190 11.10 3.79 23.44
C LEU A 190 10.07 3.98 22.31
N PRO A 191 9.47 2.90 21.76
CA PRO A 191 8.44 3.02 20.75
C PRO A 191 7.11 3.52 21.34
N VAL A 192 6.49 4.47 20.65
CA VAL A 192 5.21 5.08 21.02
C VAL A 192 4.24 4.92 19.86
N PHE A 193 3.19 4.11 20.04
CA PHE A 193 2.20 3.80 19.02
C PHE A 193 0.94 4.62 19.19
N PHE A 194 0.49 5.20 18.08
CA PHE A 194 -0.89 5.68 17.89
C PHE A 194 -1.52 4.91 16.72
N HIS A 195 -2.84 4.89 16.65
CA HIS A 195 -3.54 4.31 15.51
C HIS A 195 -3.91 5.41 14.51
N ASN A 196 -3.22 5.46 13.36
CA ASN A 196 -3.27 6.54 12.37
C ASN A 196 -2.54 7.84 12.79
N LEU A 197 -1.41 7.68 13.50
CA LEU A 197 -0.51 8.77 13.91
C LEU A 197 -0.27 9.79 12.80
N SER A 198 0.14 9.30 11.62
CA SER A 198 0.57 10.13 10.50
C SER A 198 -0.56 10.94 9.86
N GLY A 199 -1.81 10.55 10.14
CA GLY A 199 -3.01 11.13 9.56
C GLY A 199 -3.74 12.08 10.49
N TYR A 200 -3.54 11.98 11.81
CA TYR A 200 -4.29 12.73 12.81
C TYR A 200 -3.41 13.15 14.01
N ASP A 201 -3.09 12.25 14.93
CA ASP A 201 -2.52 12.59 16.25
C ASP A 201 -1.17 13.31 16.20
N ALA A 202 -0.34 13.02 15.20
CA ALA A 202 0.94 13.71 15.06
C ALA A 202 0.73 15.22 14.93
N HIS A 203 -0.34 15.67 14.26
CA HIS A 203 -0.62 17.09 14.07
C HIS A 203 -0.99 17.80 15.38
N ILE A 204 -1.40 17.05 16.42
CA ILE A 204 -1.80 17.61 17.73
C ILE A 204 -0.57 18.08 18.52
N PHE A 205 0.47 17.26 18.62
CA PHE A 205 1.58 17.51 19.54
C PHE A 205 2.93 17.79 18.85
N ILE A 206 3.05 17.68 17.52
CA ILE A 206 4.35 17.90 16.84
C ILE A 206 4.93 19.30 17.12
N LYS A 207 4.06 20.32 17.27
CA LYS A 207 4.45 21.69 17.61
C LYS A 207 5.10 21.76 18.99
N GLU A 208 4.65 20.93 19.93
CA GLU A 208 5.20 20.85 21.30
C GLU A 208 6.63 20.31 21.33
N LEU A 209 7.03 19.53 20.31
CA LEU A 209 8.42 19.06 20.19
C LEU A 209 9.41 20.20 19.96
N GLY A 210 8.94 21.39 19.59
CA GLY A 210 9.75 22.58 19.36
C GLY A 210 10.16 23.34 20.62
N TYR A 211 9.61 23.03 21.79
CA TYR A 211 9.86 23.83 23.01
C TYR A 211 11.20 23.52 23.70
N ASP A 212 11.98 22.56 23.19
CA ASP A 212 13.34 22.31 23.66
C ASP A 212 14.35 22.31 22.49
N LYS A 213 15.65 22.29 22.84
CA LYS A 213 16.76 22.29 21.88
C LYS A 213 17.16 20.89 21.38
N LYS A 214 16.51 19.83 21.86
CA LYS A 214 16.86 18.43 21.55
C LYS A 214 16.49 18.09 20.10
N GLN A 215 17.30 17.24 19.50
CA GLN A 215 17.18 16.86 18.10
C GLN A 215 15.87 16.11 17.80
N ILE A 216 15.25 16.46 16.67
CA ILE A 216 14.11 15.74 16.08
C ILE A 216 14.58 15.07 14.79
N ASN A 217 14.47 13.74 14.74
CA ASN A 217 14.80 12.94 13.57
C ASN A 217 13.51 12.59 12.82
N LEU A 218 13.47 12.84 11.51
CA LEU A 218 12.25 12.73 10.70
C LEU A 218 12.42 11.72 9.57
N ILE A 219 11.39 10.91 9.32
CA ILE A 219 11.22 10.11 8.09
C ILE A 219 10.00 10.65 7.33
N PRO A 220 10.17 11.69 6.50
CA PRO A 220 9.04 12.39 5.89
C PRO A 220 8.51 11.69 4.63
N ASN A 221 7.18 11.69 4.47
CA ASN A 221 6.54 11.51 3.15
C ASN A 221 6.25 12.88 2.51
N THR A 222 5.75 13.81 3.31
CA THR A 222 5.48 15.22 2.96
C THR A 222 5.86 16.10 4.15
N GLU A 223 5.67 17.41 4.06
CA GLU A 223 5.89 18.30 5.21
C GLU A 223 4.82 18.18 6.30
N GLU A 224 3.68 17.55 6.02
CA GLU A 224 2.60 17.34 7.00
C GLU A 224 2.57 15.90 7.50
N LYS A 225 2.86 14.93 6.62
CA LYS A 225 2.75 13.50 6.90
C LYS A 225 4.12 12.84 6.97
N TYR A 226 4.40 12.23 8.11
CA TYR A 226 5.65 11.54 8.40
C TYR A 226 5.40 10.04 8.52
N ILE A 227 6.31 9.19 8.01
CA ILE A 227 6.26 7.74 8.25
C ILE A 227 6.50 7.46 9.74
N SER A 228 7.46 8.19 10.32
CA SER A 228 7.83 8.17 11.72
C SER A 228 8.71 9.38 12.01
N PHE A 229 8.78 9.76 13.27
CA PHE A 229 9.73 10.73 13.79
C PHE A 229 10.19 10.30 15.18
N SER A 230 11.37 10.75 15.57
CA SER A 230 11.93 10.49 16.89
C SER A 230 12.38 11.78 17.56
N LYS A 231 12.16 11.89 18.86
CA LYS A 231 12.65 12.98 19.70
C LYS A 231 13.73 12.43 20.63
N SER A 232 14.92 13.04 20.62
CA SER A 232 15.94 12.70 21.61
C SER A 232 15.48 13.12 22.99
N VAL A 233 15.59 12.23 23.97
CA VAL A 233 15.31 12.52 25.40
C VAL A 233 16.63 12.72 26.13
N SER A 234 17.63 11.88 25.81
CA SER A 234 19.02 12.00 26.25
C SER A 234 19.97 11.89 25.04
N ASN A 235 21.28 11.93 25.27
CA ASN A 235 22.28 11.74 24.20
C ASN A 235 22.19 10.36 23.53
N ASP A 236 21.70 9.34 24.23
CA ASP A 236 21.68 7.95 23.78
C ASP A 236 20.28 7.34 23.67
N PHE A 237 19.23 8.08 24.04
CA PHE A 237 17.87 7.55 24.12
C PHE A 237 16.84 8.45 23.45
N GLN A 238 15.91 7.85 22.71
CA GLN A 238 14.92 8.56 21.90
C GLN A 238 13.50 8.02 22.10
N LEU A 239 12.51 8.91 22.11
CA LEU A 239 11.12 8.55 21.85
C LEU A 239 10.95 8.34 20.35
N ARG A 240 10.42 7.19 19.93
CA ARG A 240 10.16 6.88 18.53
C ARG A 240 8.67 6.75 18.30
N PHE A 241 8.08 7.72 17.61
CA PHE A 241 6.65 7.74 17.32
C PHE A 241 6.34 6.90 16.08
N LEU A 242 5.43 5.94 16.24
CA LEU A 242 5.08 4.90 15.28
C LEU A 242 3.57 4.87 15.05
N ASP A 243 3.21 4.50 13.83
CA ASP A 243 1.83 4.45 13.38
C ASP A 243 1.39 2.98 13.23
N SER A 244 0.54 2.51 14.14
CA SER A 244 0.06 1.12 14.09
C SER A 244 -0.77 0.82 12.83
N PHE A 245 -1.36 1.84 12.19
CA PHE A 245 -2.09 1.68 10.93
C PHE A 245 -1.17 1.31 9.76
N LYS A 246 0.14 1.63 9.85
CA LYS A 246 1.15 1.17 8.87
C LYS A 246 1.50 -0.31 9.03
N PHE A 247 1.05 -0.92 10.13
CA PHE A 247 1.18 -2.35 10.35
C PHE A 247 -0.12 -3.10 10.05
N MET A 248 -1.24 -2.53 10.50
CA MET A 248 -2.58 -3.11 10.45
C MET A 248 -3.53 -2.09 9.77
N PRO A 249 -3.64 -2.09 8.42
CA PRO A 249 -4.32 -1.04 7.67
C PRO A 249 -5.85 -1.21 7.65
N SER A 250 -6.48 -1.21 8.84
CA SER A 250 -7.92 -1.27 9.05
C SER A 250 -8.28 -0.43 10.27
N SER A 251 -9.56 -0.05 10.41
CA SER A 251 -9.99 0.70 11.60
C SER A 251 -9.84 -0.14 12.86
N LEU A 252 -9.57 0.52 13.99
CA LEU A 252 -9.50 -0.11 15.30
C LEU A 252 -10.75 -0.95 15.59
N GLU A 253 -11.95 -0.43 15.28
CA GLU A 253 -13.22 -1.14 15.43
C GLU A 253 -13.24 -2.49 14.70
N ASN A 254 -12.82 -2.51 13.43
CA ASN A 254 -12.80 -3.74 12.64
C ASN A 254 -11.74 -4.72 13.15
N LEU A 255 -10.63 -4.22 13.67
CA LEU A 255 -9.55 -5.04 14.20
C LEU A 255 -9.94 -5.69 15.54
N ILE A 256 -10.60 -4.95 16.44
CA ILE A 256 -11.07 -5.46 17.74
C ILE A 256 -12.03 -6.64 17.55
N LYS A 257 -12.94 -6.58 16.56
CA LYS A 257 -13.88 -7.66 16.23
C LYS A 257 -13.19 -8.99 15.90
N THR A 258 -11.89 -8.98 15.62
CA THR A 258 -11.12 -10.19 15.29
C THR A 258 -10.49 -10.88 16.51
N LEU A 259 -10.47 -10.21 17.66
CA LEU A 259 -9.94 -10.73 18.92
C LEU A 259 -10.99 -11.54 19.68
N LYS A 260 -10.55 -12.60 20.34
CA LYS A 260 -11.38 -13.38 21.27
C LYS A 260 -11.37 -12.76 22.66
N LYS A 261 -12.40 -13.06 23.46
CA LYS A 261 -12.53 -12.55 24.84
C LYS A 261 -11.31 -12.86 25.71
N ASP A 262 -10.63 -13.98 25.52
CA ASP A 262 -9.40 -14.36 26.24
C ASP A 262 -8.17 -13.52 25.86
N GLU A 263 -8.17 -12.90 24.68
CA GLU A 263 -7.04 -12.13 24.15
C GLU A 263 -6.98 -10.67 24.67
N PHE A 264 -8.03 -10.22 25.38
CA PHE A 264 -8.10 -8.90 26.02
C PHE A 264 -7.47 -8.91 27.42
N LYS A 265 -6.15 -9.04 27.47
CA LYS A 265 -5.38 -9.12 28.72
C LYS A 265 -5.40 -7.79 29.48
N TYR A 266 -5.14 -6.68 28.79
CA TYR A 266 -4.97 -5.37 29.42
C TYR A 266 -6.32 -4.77 29.82
N MET A 267 -7.37 -4.95 29.01
CA MET A 267 -8.73 -4.56 29.43
C MET A 267 -9.16 -5.25 30.73
N LYS A 268 -8.93 -6.57 30.87
CA LYS A 268 -9.26 -7.35 32.08
C LYS A 268 -8.47 -6.95 33.32
N GLN A 269 -7.33 -6.28 33.14
CA GLN A 269 -6.53 -5.81 34.26
C GLN A 269 -7.15 -4.59 34.95
N TYR A 270 -7.93 -3.78 34.21
CA TYR A 270 -8.43 -2.48 34.70
C TYR A 270 -9.95 -2.40 34.85
N PHE A 271 -10.70 -3.39 34.35
CA PHE A 271 -12.15 -3.39 34.40
C PHE A 271 -12.67 -4.72 34.95
N ASP A 272 -13.66 -4.63 35.85
CA ASP A 272 -14.30 -5.78 36.47
C ASP A 272 -15.04 -6.66 35.45
N SER A 273 -15.15 -7.95 35.76
CA SER A 273 -15.77 -8.95 34.89
C SER A 273 -17.23 -8.64 34.52
N GLU A 274 -17.96 -7.91 35.36
CA GLU A 274 -19.36 -7.54 35.10
C GLU A 274 -19.49 -6.36 34.13
N LYS A 275 -18.51 -5.46 34.08
CA LYS A 275 -18.58 -4.22 33.27
C LYS A 275 -17.76 -4.30 31.98
N ILE A 276 -16.76 -5.18 31.93
CA ILE A 276 -15.84 -5.31 30.79
C ILE A 276 -16.54 -5.63 29.48
N ASP A 277 -17.63 -6.40 29.50
CA ASP A 277 -18.33 -6.83 28.28
C ASP A 277 -18.92 -5.65 27.50
N LEU A 278 -19.16 -4.51 28.16
CA LEU A 278 -19.54 -3.27 27.50
C LEU A 278 -18.37 -2.60 26.77
N LEU A 279 -17.13 -2.85 27.18
CA LEU A 279 -15.93 -2.17 26.68
C LEU A 279 -15.13 -2.99 25.66
N LEU A 280 -15.50 -4.25 25.40
CA LEU A 280 -14.85 -5.11 24.39
C LEU A 280 -15.24 -4.78 22.94
N ARG A 281 -15.54 -3.50 22.68
CA ARG A 281 -15.83 -2.92 21.37
C ARG A 281 -15.39 -1.46 21.37
N LYS A 282 -15.22 -0.88 20.18
CA LYS A 282 -15.00 0.57 20.09
C LYS A 282 -16.21 1.30 20.68
N GLY A 283 -15.94 2.29 21.53
CA GLY A 283 -16.95 3.15 22.14
C GLY A 283 -17.64 4.04 21.09
N VAL A 284 -18.66 4.75 21.55
CA VAL A 284 -19.43 5.71 20.74
C VAL A 284 -19.18 7.10 21.30
N PHE A 285 -18.92 8.09 20.46
CA PHE A 285 -18.67 9.45 20.94
C PHE A 285 -19.39 10.50 20.05
N PRO A 286 -20.09 11.49 20.64
CA PRO A 286 -20.82 12.50 19.88
C PRO A 286 -19.90 13.65 19.47
N TYR A 287 -18.97 13.41 18.54
CA TYR A 287 -17.96 14.40 18.13
C TYR A 287 -18.56 15.75 17.72
N ASP A 288 -19.59 15.74 16.85
CA ASP A 288 -20.26 16.95 16.38
C ASP A 288 -20.96 17.78 17.48
N TYR A 289 -21.32 17.14 18.61
CA TYR A 289 -21.87 17.82 19.79
C TYR A 289 -20.76 18.42 20.68
N PHE A 290 -19.58 17.79 20.68
CA PHE A 290 -18.40 18.18 21.46
C PHE A 290 -17.67 19.35 20.80
N ASP A 291 -18.34 20.49 20.69
CA ASP A 291 -17.83 21.69 20.00
C ASP A 291 -17.02 22.65 20.89
N SER A 292 -17.00 22.42 22.20
CA SER A 292 -16.38 23.29 23.19
C SER A 292 -15.99 22.52 24.46
N PHE A 293 -14.98 23.02 25.18
CA PHE A 293 -14.52 22.38 26.41
C PHE A 293 -15.59 22.36 27.51
N GLU A 294 -16.50 23.35 27.50
CA GLU A 294 -17.62 23.44 28.45
C GLU A 294 -18.55 22.23 28.39
N LYS A 295 -18.66 21.55 27.23
CA LYS A 295 -19.43 20.31 27.08
C LYS A 295 -18.97 19.18 28.01
N CYS A 296 -17.73 19.22 28.50
CA CYS A 296 -17.26 18.26 29.49
C CYS A 296 -18.04 18.35 30.81
N LYS A 297 -18.68 19.48 31.11
CA LYS A 297 -19.46 19.70 32.33
C LYS A 297 -20.91 19.21 32.23
N ASP A 298 -21.38 18.88 31.03
CA ASP A 298 -22.74 18.39 30.80
C ASP A 298 -22.95 17.08 31.58
N SER A 299 -24.01 17.01 32.37
CA SER A 299 -24.26 15.90 33.31
C SER A 299 -24.94 14.69 32.68
N CYS A 300 -25.27 14.73 31.39
CA CYS A 300 -25.93 13.64 30.67
C CYS A 300 -25.52 13.58 29.20
N LEU A 301 -25.74 12.43 28.57
CA LEU A 301 -25.57 12.27 27.12
C LEU A 301 -26.59 13.14 26.37
N PRO A 302 -26.18 13.77 25.25
CA PRO A 302 -27.10 14.56 24.44
C PRO A 302 -28.10 13.64 23.73
N PRO A 303 -29.24 14.18 23.25
CA PRO A 303 -30.21 13.39 22.48
C PRO A 303 -29.58 12.70 21.26
N ILE A 304 -30.16 11.57 20.83
CA ILE A 304 -29.66 10.78 19.69
C ILE A 304 -29.45 11.60 18.40
N SER A 305 -30.25 12.65 18.18
CA SER A 305 -30.11 13.55 17.03
C SER A 305 -28.77 14.30 17.00
N LYS A 306 -28.11 14.46 18.15
CA LYS A 306 -26.81 15.12 18.30
C LYS A 306 -25.62 14.18 18.11
N PHE A 307 -25.87 12.90 17.84
CA PHE A 307 -24.85 11.92 17.44
C PHE A 307 -24.72 11.78 15.91
N TYR A 308 -25.38 12.64 15.14
CA TYR A 308 -25.21 12.66 13.69
C TYR A 308 -23.76 13.00 13.34
N ASN A 309 -23.14 12.19 12.49
CA ASN A 309 -21.75 12.34 12.07
C ASN A 309 -21.70 13.14 10.75
N GLU A 310 -21.33 14.41 10.82
CA GLU A 310 -21.26 15.29 9.64
C GLU A 310 -20.15 14.84 8.67
N LEU A 311 -19.03 14.30 9.18
CA LEU A 311 -17.92 13.80 8.36
C LEU A 311 -18.34 12.63 7.44
N ASN A 312 -19.17 11.72 7.93
CA ASN A 312 -19.65 10.55 7.19
C ASN A 312 -21.06 10.74 6.61
N GLU A 313 -21.76 11.81 6.98
CA GLU A 313 -23.16 12.05 6.63
C GLU A 313 -24.07 10.87 7.04
N GLU A 314 -23.90 10.40 8.27
CA GLU A 314 -24.61 9.24 8.81
C GLU A 314 -25.15 9.51 10.22
N ALA A 315 -26.38 9.07 10.47
CA ALA A 315 -26.94 9.01 11.81
C ALA A 315 -26.38 7.78 12.56
N ILE A 316 -26.30 7.88 13.88
CA ILE A 316 -25.99 6.74 14.73
C ILE A 316 -27.15 5.70 14.73
N SER A 317 -26.82 4.44 14.96
CA SER A 317 -27.83 3.40 15.23
C SER A 317 -28.47 3.58 16.62
N VAL A 318 -29.72 3.14 16.77
CA VAL A 318 -30.42 3.16 18.07
C VAL A 318 -29.72 2.24 19.07
N GLU A 319 -29.18 1.12 18.58
CA GLU A 319 -28.42 0.15 19.38
C GLU A 319 -27.14 0.74 19.96
N ASP A 320 -26.39 1.51 19.16
CA ASP A 320 -25.14 2.15 19.59
C ASP A 320 -25.40 3.31 20.54
N TYR A 321 -26.47 4.09 20.32
CA TYR A 321 -26.90 5.12 21.27
C TYR A 321 -27.31 4.50 22.62
N ASN A 322 -28.14 3.45 22.60
CA ASN A 322 -28.54 2.74 23.82
C ASN A 322 -27.32 2.09 24.51
N HIS A 323 -26.33 1.65 23.75
CA HIS A 323 -25.06 1.17 24.31
C HIS A 323 -24.30 2.29 25.03
N ALA A 324 -24.18 3.49 24.43
CA ALA A 324 -23.57 4.65 25.07
C ALA A 324 -24.29 5.01 26.39
N CYS A 325 -25.63 5.03 26.41
CA CYS A 325 -26.41 5.25 27.62
C CYS A 325 -26.14 4.19 28.71
N ARG A 326 -26.05 2.91 28.33
CA ARG A 326 -25.70 1.84 29.28
C ARG A 326 -24.30 2.01 29.86
N VAL A 327 -23.31 2.38 29.04
CA VAL A 327 -21.95 2.66 29.52
C VAL A 327 -21.97 3.82 30.51
N PHE A 328 -22.63 4.93 30.15
CA PHE A 328 -22.72 6.11 31.02
C PHE A 328 -23.32 5.78 32.39
N ASN A 329 -24.41 5.01 32.41
CA ASN A 329 -25.09 4.63 33.64
C ASN A 329 -24.33 3.57 34.45
N GLN A 330 -23.83 2.50 33.81
CA GLN A 330 -23.18 1.37 34.51
C GLN A 330 -21.84 1.77 35.16
N PHE A 331 -21.16 2.77 34.58
CA PHE A 331 -19.92 3.32 35.12
C PHE A 331 -20.16 4.49 36.09
N ASN A 332 -21.43 4.84 36.36
CA ASN A 332 -21.82 5.94 37.26
C ASN A 332 -21.11 7.26 36.91
N LEU A 333 -21.04 7.59 35.61
CA LEU A 333 -20.34 8.78 35.15
C LEU A 333 -21.18 10.02 35.44
N SER A 334 -20.55 11.05 36.01
CA SER A 334 -21.23 12.25 36.48
C SER A 334 -21.38 13.30 35.39
N ASN A 335 -20.51 13.27 34.38
CA ASN A 335 -20.45 14.26 33.31
C ASN A 335 -19.79 13.69 32.04
N LEU A 336 -19.91 14.42 30.92
CA LEU A 336 -19.31 14.02 29.66
C LEU A 336 -17.78 14.08 29.64
N GLY A 337 -17.15 14.83 30.55
CA GLY A 337 -15.72 14.79 30.74
C GLY A 337 -15.27 13.39 31.19
N GLU A 338 -15.87 12.84 32.23
CA GLU A 338 -15.57 11.48 32.71
C GLU A 338 -15.86 10.41 31.64
N TYR A 339 -16.89 10.64 30.82
CA TYR A 339 -17.16 9.81 29.64
C TYR A 339 -16.03 9.87 28.61
N CYS A 340 -15.51 11.06 28.32
CA CYS A 340 -14.36 11.26 27.44
C CYS A 340 -13.10 10.56 27.99
N ASP A 341 -12.84 10.66 29.29
CA ASP A 341 -11.70 10.02 29.95
C ASP A 341 -11.78 8.49 29.85
N LEU A 342 -12.97 7.92 30.09
CA LEU A 342 -13.22 6.48 29.95
C LEU A 342 -13.08 6.04 28.49
N TYR A 343 -13.58 6.84 27.55
CA TYR A 343 -13.51 6.57 26.11
C TYR A 343 -12.05 6.48 25.64
N VAL A 344 -11.24 7.51 25.88
CA VAL A 344 -9.83 7.53 25.44
C VAL A 344 -9.00 6.46 26.15
N LYS A 345 -9.28 6.18 27.44
CA LYS A 345 -8.63 5.09 28.18
C LYS A 345 -8.93 3.73 27.56
N THR A 346 -10.19 3.51 27.19
CA THR A 346 -10.64 2.27 26.57
C THR A 346 -10.00 2.07 25.19
N ASP A 347 -9.96 3.11 24.35
CA ASP A 347 -9.34 3.03 23.02
C ASP A 347 -7.83 2.71 23.10
N VAL A 348 -7.10 3.29 24.06
CA VAL A 348 -5.69 2.99 24.30
C VAL A 348 -5.46 1.54 24.77
N LEU A 349 -6.29 1.05 25.69
CA LEU A 349 -6.18 -0.33 26.19
C LEU A 349 -6.56 -1.36 25.12
N LEU A 350 -7.59 -1.09 24.31
CA LEU A 350 -7.96 -1.92 23.16
C LEU A 350 -6.85 -1.95 22.11
N LEU A 351 -6.22 -0.82 21.80
CA LEU A 351 -5.06 -0.76 20.93
C LEU A 351 -3.88 -1.56 21.49
N THR A 352 -3.65 -1.49 22.80
CA THR A 352 -2.60 -2.26 23.48
C THR A 352 -2.82 -3.76 23.33
N ASP A 353 -4.02 -4.26 23.64
CA ASP A 353 -4.38 -5.67 23.49
C ASP A 353 -4.21 -6.12 22.04
N LEU A 354 -4.73 -5.34 21.10
CA LEU A 354 -4.62 -5.64 19.67
C LEU A 354 -3.17 -5.73 19.19
N PHE A 355 -2.35 -4.71 19.49
CA PHE A 355 -0.99 -4.65 18.97
C PHE A 355 -0.06 -5.66 19.66
N GLU A 356 -0.23 -5.95 20.96
CA GLU A 356 0.54 -7.00 21.63
C GLU A 356 0.21 -8.40 21.11
N ASN A 357 -1.05 -8.67 20.76
CA ASN A 357 -1.43 -9.90 20.06
C ASN A 357 -0.80 -9.97 18.66
N PHE A 358 -0.79 -8.86 17.92
CA PHE A 358 -0.08 -8.76 16.64
C PHE A 358 1.43 -9.01 16.79
N ARG A 359 2.08 -8.42 17.80
CA ARG A 359 3.49 -8.68 18.14
C ARG A 359 3.75 -10.17 18.37
N LYS A 360 2.89 -10.82 19.15
CA LYS A 360 2.97 -12.26 19.44
C LYS A 360 2.90 -13.09 18.15
N ILE A 361 1.97 -12.78 17.25
CA ILE A 361 1.84 -13.46 15.94
C ILE A 361 3.11 -13.29 15.11
N CYS A 362 3.66 -12.08 15.04
CA CYS A 362 4.88 -11.78 14.27
C CYS A 362 6.10 -12.54 14.81
N ILE A 363 6.31 -12.54 16.13
CA ILE A 363 7.43 -13.23 16.76
C ILE A 363 7.30 -14.74 16.57
N GLN A 364 6.09 -15.31 16.73
CA GLN A 364 5.87 -16.74 16.55
C GLN A 364 6.13 -17.20 15.11
N THR A 365 5.60 -16.43 14.14
CA THR A 365 5.61 -16.78 12.71
C THR A 365 6.93 -16.45 12.02
N TYR A 366 7.47 -15.26 12.27
CA TYR A 366 8.62 -14.71 11.54
C TYR A 366 9.87 -14.53 12.39
N LYS A 367 9.80 -14.78 13.71
CA LYS A 367 10.91 -14.59 14.66
C LYS A 367 11.41 -13.14 14.76
N LEU A 368 10.56 -12.18 14.40
CA LEU A 368 10.88 -10.75 14.40
C LEU A 368 9.81 -9.97 15.16
N ASP A 369 10.22 -9.03 16.01
CA ASP A 369 9.32 -8.14 16.73
C ASP A 369 9.02 -6.88 15.88
N PRO A 370 7.74 -6.59 15.56
CA PRO A 370 7.38 -5.46 14.72
C PRO A 370 7.76 -4.09 15.33
N CYS A 371 7.97 -3.99 16.65
CA CYS A 371 8.37 -2.73 17.30
C CYS A 371 9.77 -2.21 16.91
N TRP A 372 10.60 -3.04 16.25
CA TRP A 372 11.86 -2.59 15.66
C TRP A 372 11.68 -1.87 14.32
N TYR A 373 10.53 -2.05 13.68
CA TYR A 373 10.26 -1.58 12.33
C TYR A 373 9.39 -0.33 12.35
N PHE A 374 9.33 0.35 11.21
CA PHE A 374 8.44 1.50 11.02
C PHE A 374 7.14 1.13 10.30
N THR A 375 7.12 0.01 9.56
CA THR A 375 6.00 -0.40 8.69
C THR A 375 6.02 -1.91 8.45
N THR A 376 4.86 -2.52 8.14
CA THR A 376 4.79 -3.95 7.74
C THR A 376 5.66 -4.28 6.51
N PRO A 377 5.77 -3.43 5.47
CA PRO A 377 6.68 -3.73 4.36
C PRO A 377 8.15 -3.86 4.73
N ALA A 378 8.63 -3.12 5.74
CA ALA A 378 9.99 -3.29 6.24
C ALA A 378 10.16 -4.62 7.00
N LEU A 379 9.18 -4.97 7.84
CA LEU A 379 9.13 -6.26 8.53
C LEU A 379 9.09 -7.44 7.54
N SER A 380 8.23 -7.36 6.52
CA SER A 380 8.09 -8.35 5.45
C SER A 380 9.41 -8.59 4.72
N TRP A 381 10.13 -7.52 4.38
CA TRP A 381 11.43 -7.62 3.70
C TRP A 381 12.45 -8.40 4.52
N ASP A 382 12.59 -8.06 5.81
CA ASP A 382 13.53 -8.73 6.71
C ASP A 382 13.10 -10.16 7.02
N ALA A 383 11.80 -10.43 7.17
CA ALA A 383 11.25 -11.78 7.32
C ALA A 383 11.54 -12.66 6.10
N MET A 384 11.46 -12.10 4.89
CA MET A 384 11.80 -12.79 3.65
C MET A 384 13.29 -13.12 3.59
N LEU A 385 14.17 -12.16 3.89
CA LEU A 385 15.63 -12.39 3.90
C LEU A 385 16.03 -13.43 4.96
N LEU A 386 15.42 -13.37 6.15
CA LEU A 386 15.67 -14.32 7.23
C LEU A 386 15.25 -15.75 6.83
N LYS A 387 14.07 -15.89 6.21
CA LYS A 387 13.52 -17.21 5.85
C LYS A 387 14.24 -17.83 4.65
N THR A 388 14.51 -17.05 3.61
CA THR A 388 15.13 -17.54 2.37
C THR A 388 16.64 -17.67 2.47
N LYS A 389 17.27 -16.95 3.42
CA LYS A 389 18.73 -16.84 3.58
C LYS A 389 19.44 -16.39 2.28
N VAL A 390 18.71 -15.73 1.38
CA VAL A 390 19.19 -15.29 0.07
C VAL A 390 20.18 -14.13 0.20
N ALA A 391 21.10 -14.04 -0.75
CA ALA A 391 21.98 -12.90 -0.96
C ALA A 391 21.74 -12.32 -2.36
N ILE A 392 20.99 -11.21 -2.44
CA ILE A 392 20.62 -10.57 -3.70
C ILE A 392 21.72 -9.58 -4.09
N GLU A 393 22.29 -9.71 -5.29
CA GLU A 393 23.28 -8.76 -5.80
C GLU A 393 22.60 -7.48 -6.28
N LEU A 394 23.09 -6.34 -5.82
CA LEU A 394 22.69 -5.01 -6.28
C LEU A 394 23.65 -4.55 -7.37
N PHE A 395 23.17 -3.73 -8.31
CA PHE A 395 24.02 -3.15 -9.34
C PHE A 395 25.11 -2.27 -8.74
N THR A 396 26.34 -2.43 -9.22
CA THR A 396 27.46 -1.52 -8.97
C THR A 396 27.66 -0.54 -10.13
N ASP A 397 27.11 -0.86 -11.31
CA ASP A 397 27.06 -0.01 -12.51
C ASP A 397 25.76 0.81 -12.58
N TYR A 398 25.88 2.12 -12.83
CA TYR A 398 24.75 3.03 -12.97
C TYR A 398 24.02 2.87 -14.31
N ASP A 399 24.70 2.46 -15.38
CA ASP A 399 24.07 2.28 -16.69
C ASP A 399 23.12 1.07 -16.68
N MET A 400 23.48 -0.01 -15.97
CA MET A 400 22.58 -1.14 -15.70
C MET A 400 21.33 -0.70 -14.92
N LEU A 401 21.49 0.17 -13.91
CA LEU A 401 20.37 0.69 -13.14
C LEU A 401 19.41 1.49 -14.03
N LEU A 402 19.94 2.41 -14.86
CA LEU A 402 19.12 3.21 -15.76
C LEU A 402 18.43 2.36 -16.83
N PHE A 403 19.13 1.35 -17.37
CA PHE A 403 18.56 0.36 -18.29
C PHE A 403 17.34 -0.34 -17.67
N ILE A 404 17.46 -0.80 -16.41
CA ILE A 404 16.33 -1.42 -15.71
C ILE A 404 15.23 -0.39 -15.39
N GLU A 405 15.55 0.84 -14.98
CA GLU A 405 14.54 1.89 -14.74
C GLU A 405 13.68 2.15 -15.99
N ASN A 406 14.26 2.07 -17.20
CA ASN A 406 13.53 2.21 -18.47
C ASN A 406 12.59 1.02 -18.77
N GLY A 407 12.87 -0.16 -18.21
CA GLY A 407 12.01 -1.33 -18.33
C GLY A 407 10.78 -1.33 -17.41
N VAL A 408 10.77 -0.48 -16.39
CA VAL A 408 9.73 -0.47 -15.34
C VAL A 408 8.41 0.08 -15.88
N ARG A 409 7.39 -0.79 -15.95
CA ARG A 409 6.02 -0.44 -16.35
C ARG A 409 5.01 -1.12 -15.41
N GLY A 410 4.13 -0.31 -14.83
CA GLY A 410 3.13 -0.77 -13.85
C GLY A 410 2.07 -1.71 -14.41
N GLY A 411 1.03 -1.97 -13.60
CA GLY A 411 -0.14 -2.72 -14.04
C GLY A 411 -0.96 -1.96 -15.09
N ILE A 412 -1.45 -2.68 -16.10
CA ILE A 412 -2.26 -2.11 -17.18
C ILE A 412 -3.65 -1.83 -16.65
N SER A 413 -4.22 -0.66 -16.93
CA SER A 413 -5.62 -0.39 -16.62
C SER A 413 -6.25 0.52 -17.65
N GLN A 414 -7.35 0.08 -18.24
CA GLN A 414 -8.08 0.80 -19.28
C GLN A 414 -9.50 0.28 -19.44
N CYS A 415 -10.35 1.16 -19.99
CA CYS A 415 -11.71 0.84 -20.38
C CYS A 415 -11.70 0.58 -21.90
N CYS A 416 -11.83 -0.69 -22.30
CA CYS A 416 -11.74 -1.10 -23.71
C CYS A 416 -13.07 -0.95 -24.44
N ASN A 417 -14.19 -1.16 -23.74
CA ASN A 417 -15.53 -0.85 -24.21
C ASN A 417 -16.34 -0.30 -23.03
N ARG A 418 -17.26 0.62 -23.30
CA ARG A 418 -17.83 1.49 -22.25
C ARG A 418 -19.23 1.10 -21.80
N TYR A 419 -19.91 0.22 -22.52
CA TYR A 419 -21.24 -0.26 -22.15
C TYR A 419 -21.48 -1.68 -22.62
N ALA A 420 -22.13 -2.50 -21.79
CA ALA A 420 -22.66 -3.79 -22.20
C ALA A 420 -23.83 -4.22 -21.29
N LYS A 421 -24.70 -5.07 -21.84
CA LYS A 421 -25.85 -5.65 -21.13
C LYS A 421 -25.89 -7.15 -21.40
N ALA A 422 -26.01 -7.93 -20.33
CA ALA A 422 -26.10 -9.38 -20.42
C ALA A 422 -27.51 -9.83 -20.84
N ASN A 423 -27.56 -10.98 -21.50
CA ASN A 423 -28.79 -11.71 -21.81
C ASN A 423 -28.44 -13.20 -21.81
N ASN A 424 -28.72 -13.93 -20.72
CA ASN A 424 -28.42 -15.36 -20.68
C ASN A 424 -29.49 -16.14 -19.90
N LYS A 425 -29.54 -17.45 -20.14
CA LYS A 425 -30.58 -18.37 -19.64
C LYS A 425 -30.76 -18.42 -18.12
N TYR A 426 -29.80 -17.91 -17.34
CA TYR A 426 -29.87 -17.86 -15.89
C TYR A 426 -30.48 -16.54 -15.35
N MET A 427 -30.82 -15.60 -16.24
CA MET A 427 -31.48 -14.34 -15.91
C MET A 427 -33.00 -14.49 -15.92
N SER A 428 -33.69 -13.84 -14.97
CA SER A 428 -35.15 -13.85 -14.91
C SER A 428 -35.82 -13.15 -16.09
N ASN A 429 -35.13 -12.19 -16.69
CA ASN A 429 -35.56 -11.43 -17.85
C ASN A 429 -34.87 -11.89 -19.15
N PHE A 430 -34.44 -13.16 -19.21
CA PHE A 430 -33.84 -13.75 -20.39
C PHE A 430 -34.82 -13.68 -21.57
N ASN A 431 -34.34 -13.19 -22.70
CA ASN A 431 -35.07 -13.20 -23.95
C ASN A 431 -34.37 -14.17 -24.92
N PRO A 432 -35.00 -15.29 -25.31
CA PRO A 432 -34.42 -16.24 -26.26
C PRO A 432 -34.26 -15.67 -27.68
N ASP A 433 -34.99 -14.60 -28.01
CA ASP A 433 -34.89 -13.92 -29.31
C ASP A 433 -33.68 -12.96 -29.38
N ASP A 434 -33.16 -12.57 -28.22
CA ASP A 434 -31.97 -11.73 -28.13
C ASP A 434 -30.70 -12.58 -28.09
N GLU A 435 -29.60 -12.03 -28.60
CA GLU A 435 -28.30 -12.71 -28.60
C GLU A 435 -27.84 -13.07 -27.17
N ILE A 436 -27.39 -14.31 -26.96
CA ILE A 436 -26.92 -14.80 -25.66
C ILE A 436 -25.57 -14.16 -25.31
N LYS A 437 -25.55 -13.39 -24.21
CA LYS A 437 -24.40 -12.62 -23.71
C LYS A 437 -24.19 -12.83 -22.22
N TYR A 438 -22.98 -13.20 -21.86
CA TYR A 438 -22.49 -13.28 -20.50
C TYR A 438 -21.55 -12.11 -20.20
N LEU A 439 -21.71 -11.51 -19.03
CA LEU A 439 -20.77 -10.52 -18.48
C LEU A 439 -20.01 -11.13 -17.31
N MET A 440 -18.70 -11.31 -17.48
CA MET A 440 -17.86 -12.02 -16.50
C MET A 440 -16.77 -11.13 -15.96
N TYR A 441 -16.62 -11.10 -14.63
CA TYR A 441 -15.56 -10.37 -13.95
C TYR A 441 -14.54 -11.35 -13.37
N LEU A 442 -13.45 -11.58 -14.10
CA LEU A 442 -12.39 -12.53 -13.75
C LEU A 442 -11.20 -11.80 -13.15
N ASP A 443 -10.66 -12.32 -12.05
CA ASP A 443 -9.53 -11.73 -11.31
C ASP A 443 -8.48 -12.80 -10.97
N ALA A 444 -7.20 -12.51 -11.22
CA ALA A 444 -6.11 -13.44 -10.98
C ALA A 444 -5.78 -13.52 -9.49
N ASN A 445 -5.85 -14.72 -8.92
CA ASN A 445 -5.48 -14.97 -7.54
C ASN A 445 -4.01 -14.63 -7.27
N ASN A 446 -3.77 -13.50 -6.60
CA ASN A 446 -2.44 -13.04 -6.18
C ASN A 446 -1.44 -13.00 -7.35
N LEU A 447 -1.73 -12.17 -8.36
CA LEU A 447 -0.92 -12.02 -9.58
C LEU A 447 0.58 -11.82 -9.30
N TYR A 448 0.94 -10.90 -8.42
CA TYR A 448 2.35 -10.67 -8.08
C TYR A 448 2.95 -11.83 -7.29
N GLY A 449 2.18 -12.52 -6.46
CA GLY A 449 2.61 -13.76 -5.81
C GLY A 449 2.95 -14.85 -6.82
N TYR A 450 2.13 -15.02 -7.86
CA TYR A 450 2.43 -15.93 -8.96
C TYR A 450 3.76 -15.57 -9.64
N ALA A 451 3.95 -14.31 -10.01
CA ALA A 451 5.19 -13.84 -10.63
C ALA A 451 6.41 -13.99 -9.70
N MET A 452 6.24 -13.73 -8.39
CA MET A 452 7.30 -13.92 -7.39
C MET A 452 7.68 -15.38 -7.14
N SER A 453 6.82 -16.33 -7.52
CA SER A 453 7.09 -17.76 -7.42
C SER A 453 7.82 -18.33 -8.66
N LYS A 454 8.10 -17.51 -9.67
CA LYS A 454 8.88 -17.88 -10.87
C LYS A 454 10.38 -17.63 -10.66
N TYR A 455 11.18 -17.95 -11.66
CA TYR A 455 12.61 -17.65 -11.68
C TYR A 455 12.81 -16.13 -11.74
N LEU A 456 13.59 -15.61 -10.80
CA LEU A 456 13.86 -14.18 -10.65
C LEU A 456 15.36 -13.93 -10.66
N PRO A 457 15.82 -12.78 -11.20
CA PRO A 457 17.23 -12.42 -11.21
C PRO A 457 17.78 -12.37 -9.78
N LEU A 458 19.03 -12.83 -9.62
CA LEU A 458 19.66 -12.94 -8.32
C LEU A 458 21.06 -12.32 -8.28
N LYS A 459 21.92 -12.66 -9.25
CA LYS A 459 23.35 -12.29 -9.26
C LYS A 459 24.01 -12.46 -10.63
N ASP A 460 25.31 -12.16 -10.69
CA ASP A 460 26.19 -12.33 -11.83
C ASP A 460 25.73 -11.54 -13.07
N PHE A 461 25.34 -10.28 -12.84
CA PHE A 461 24.85 -9.37 -13.88
C PHE A 461 26.00 -8.92 -14.78
N VAL A 462 25.92 -9.26 -16.07
CA VAL A 462 26.93 -8.90 -17.08
C VAL A 462 26.27 -8.44 -18.38
N TRP A 463 26.83 -7.39 -18.97
CA TRP A 463 26.52 -7.03 -20.35
C TRP A 463 27.02 -8.15 -21.27
N SER A 464 26.19 -8.58 -22.21
CA SER A 464 26.52 -9.66 -23.13
C SER A 464 26.56 -9.13 -24.56
N ASP A 465 27.63 -9.46 -25.27
CA ASP A 465 27.79 -9.21 -26.70
C ASP A 465 27.12 -10.30 -27.57
N ASN A 466 26.32 -11.17 -26.96
CA ASN A 466 25.67 -12.27 -27.68
C ASN A 466 24.62 -11.73 -28.64
N ASN A 467 24.79 -12.03 -29.93
CA ASN A 467 23.80 -11.79 -30.97
C ASN A 467 22.71 -12.86 -30.90
N LEU A 468 21.81 -12.74 -29.93
CA LEU A 468 20.63 -13.61 -29.83
C LEU A 468 19.72 -13.38 -31.04
N THR A 469 19.31 -14.46 -31.71
CA THR A 469 18.30 -14.42 -32.77
C THR A 469 16.89 -14.57 -32.20
N THR A 470 15.89 -14.28 -33.02
CA THR A 470 14.47 -14.56 -32.70
C THR A 470 14.27 -16.03 -32.30
N GLN A 471 14.91 -16.97 -33.01
CA GLN A 471 14.77 -18.39 -32.72
C GLN A 471 15.42 -18.77 -31.39
N ASP A 472 16.58 -18.17 -31.08
CA ASP A 472 17.24 -18.39 -29.79
C ASP A 472 16.32 -17.96 -28.64
N ILE A 473 15.71 -16.77 -28.74
CA ILE A 473 14.78 -16.24 -27.74
C ILE A 473 13.55 -17.16 -27.55
N LEU A 474 12.98 -17.66 -28.65
CA LEU A 474 11.84 -18.58 -28.61
C LEU A 474 12.18 -19.92 -27.94
N ASN A 475 13.43 -20.37 -28.07
CA ASN A 475 13.93 -21.62 -27.51
C ASN A 475 14.42 -21.50 -26.06
N LEU A 476 14.54 -20.29 -25.50
CA LEU A 476 14.96 -20.09 -24.11
C LEU A 476 13.98 -20.74 -23.13
N SER A 477 14.51 -21.49 -22.18
CA SER A 477 13.74 -22.03 -21.06
C SER A 477 13.46 -20.94 -20.02
N ASP A 478 12.23 -20.89 -19.53
CA ASP A 478 11.80 -19.99 -18.45
C ASP A 478 12.26 -20.50 -17.05
N GLU A 479 12.86 -21.68 -17.00
CA GLU A 479 13.36 -22.35 -15.79
C GLU A 479 14.89 -22.58 -15.83
N SER A 480 15.58 -21.98 -16.82
CA SER A 480 17.04 -21.98 -16.84
C SER A 480 17.61 -21.13 -15.71
N ASP A 481 18.75 -21.54 -15.17
CA ASP A 481 19.53 -20.76 -14.22
C ASP A 481 20.10 -19.47 -14.81
N VAL A 482 20.04 -19.30 -16.15
CA VAL A 482 20.47 -18.10 -16.87
C VAL A 482 19.25 -17.38 -17.44
N GLY A 483 19.13 -16.09 -17.13
CA GLY A 483 18.08 -15.20 -17.65
C GLY A 483 18.66 -14.00 -18.40
N TYR A 484 17.78 -13.33 -19.15
CA TYR A 484 18.12 -12.17 -19.97
C TYR A 484 17.10 -11.04 -19.85
N ILE A 485 17.58 -9.79 -19.85
CA ILE A 485 16.76 -8.60 -20.09
C ILE A 485 17.35 -7.91 -21.31
N LEU A 486 16.50 -7.56 -22.27
CA LEU A 486 16.91 -7.06 -23.59
C LEU A 486 16.32 -5.68 -23.84
N GLU A 487 17.07 -4.84 -24.56
CA GLU A 487 16.55 -3.62 -25.18
C GLU A 487 16.40 -3.86 -26.68
N VAL A 488 15.17 -3.72 -27.19
CA VAL A 488 14.81 -4.15 -28.53
C VAL A 488 13.94 -3.13 -29.27
N ASP A 489 13.98 -3.19 -30.59
CA ASP A 489 12.97 -2.56 -31.45
C ASP A 489 11.96 -3.62 -31.89
N LEU A 490 10.68 -3.35 -31.66
CA LEU A 490 9.57 -4.23 -32.03
C LEU A 490 8.65 -3.51 -33.01
N ASP A 491 8.36 -4.18 -34.11
CA ASP A 491 7.36 -3.71 -35.05
C ASP A 491 6.01 -4.37 -34.75
N TYR A 492 4.94 -3.63 -35.00
CA TYR A 492 3.57 -4.04 -34.74
C TYR A 492 2.84 -4.15 -36.08
N PRO A 493 2.66 -5.36 -36.63
CA PRO A 493 2.02 -5.53 -37.91
C PRO A 493 0.57 -5.01 -37.94
N PRO A 494 0.15 -4.27 -38.98
CA PRO A 494 -1.22 -3.78 -39.13
C PRO A 494 -2.29 -4.88 -39.04
N ASP A 495 -2.00 -6.09 -39.53
CA ASP A 495 -2.93 -7.23 -39.49
C ASP A 495 -3.26 -7.70 -38.06
N LEU A 496 -2.44 -7.33 -37.07
CA LEU A 496 -2.71 -7.62 -35.66
C LEU A 496 -3.55 -6.55 -34.97
N HIS A 497 -3.75 -5.38 -35.59
CA HIS A 497 -4.37 -4.23 -34.94
C HIS A 497 -5.79 -4.56 -34.48
N ASP A 498 -6.63 -5.14 -35.33
CA ASP A 498 -8.00 -5.50 -34.96
C ASP A 498 -8.03 -6.58 -33.86
N LYS A 499 -7.15 -7.58 -33.97
CA LYS A 499 -7.05 -8.70 -33.02
C LYS A 499 -6.57 -8.26 -31.64
N HIS A 500 -5.66 -7.29 -31.58
CA HIS A 500 -5.03 -6.84 -30.35
C HIS A 500 -5.53 -5.47 -29.85
N SER A 501 -6.49 -4.85 -30.54
CA SER A 501 -6.94 -3.48 -30.24
C SER A 501 -7.45 -3.34 -28.81
N ASP A 502 -8.11 -4.36 -28.26
CA ASP A 502 -8.66 -4.33 -26.91
C ASP A 502 -7.60 -4.46 -25.81
N PHE A 503 -6.53 -5.23 -26.04
CA PHE A 503 -5.43 -5.38 -25.09
C PHE A 503 -4.01 -5.37 -25.71
N PRO A 504 -3.57 -4.25 -26.33
CA PRO A 504 -2.30 -4.20 -27.06
C PRO A 504 -1.09 -4.56 -26.20
N LEU A 505 -0.18 -5.34 -26.80
CA LEU A 505 1.10 -5.76 -26.21
C LEU A 505 2.07 -4.58 -26.01
N ALA A 506 3.10 -4.79 -25.16
CA ALA A 506 4.20 -3.86 -24.92
C ALA A 506 3.78 -2.42 -24.51
N PRO A 507 3.15 -2.22 -23.32
CA PRO A 507 2.69 -0.90 -22.89
C PRO A 507 3.83 0.11 -22.66
N GLU A 508 3.56 1.40 -22.85
CA GLU A 508 4.57 2.47 -22.76
C GLU A 508 4.11 3.63 -21.88
N ASN A 509 5.05 4.28 -21.17
CA ASN A 509 4.78 5.50 -20.43
C ASN A 509 5.03 6.71 -21.35
N LYS A 510 3.97 7.26 -21.94
CA LYS A 510 4.06 8.44 -22.82
C LYS A 510 2.85 9.36 -22.65
N PRO A 511 2.97 10.67 -22.97
CA PRO A 511 1.82 11.56 -23.00
C PRO A 511 0.81 11.09 -24.05
N PRO A 512 -0.49 10.96 -23.71
CA PRO A 512 -1.55 10.80 -24.70
C PRO A 512 -1.62 12.02 -25.63
N PRO A 513 -2.21 11.90 -26.84
CA PRO A 513 -2.28 13.01 -27.81
C PRO A 513 -2.79 14.34 -27.23
N ASN A 514 -3.81 14.27 -26.36
CA ASN A 514 -4.46 15.45 -25.77
C ASN A 514 -4.00 15.77 -24.33
N CYS A 515 -2.89 15.20 -23.86
CA CYS A 515 -2.46 15.36 -22.46
C CYS A 515 -0.94 15.40 -22.33
N LYS A 516 -0.41 16.45 -21.68
CA LYS A 516 1.04 16.61 -21.45
C LYS A 516 1.60 15.63 -20.40
N GLU A 517 0.76 15.07 -19.54
CA GLU A 517 1.23 14.18 -18.48
C GLU A 517 1.37 12.74 -18.99
N PRO A 518 2.53 12.09 -18.75
CA PRO A 518 2.76 10.73 -19.21
C PRO A 518 1.86 9.74 -18.48
N ARG A 519 1.32 8.79 -19.24
CA ARG A 519 0.47 7.70 -18.74
C ARG A 519 0.96 6.39 -19.30
N LEU A 520 0.67 5.30 -18.58
CA LEU A 520 0.86 3.96 -19.11
C LEU A 520 -0.23 3.69 -20.14
N LEU A 521 0.16 3.62 -21.41
CA LEU A 521 -0.70 3.40 -22.58
C LEU A 521 -0.40 2.03 -23.18
N THR A 522 -1.42 1.34 -23.67
CA THR A 522 -1.27 0.20 -24.59
C THR A 522 -1.56 0.70 -25.99
N THR A 523 -0.52 0.83 -26.83
CA THR A 523 -0.65 1.33 -28.21
C THR A 523 -0.23 0.27 -29.20
N LEU A 524 -0.74 0.37 -30.41
CA LEU A 524 -0.41 -0.50 -31.55
C LEU A 524 0.76 0.05 -32.38
N GLU A 525 1.46 1.06 -31.88
CA GLU A 525 2.62 1.64 -32.56
C GLU A 525 3.87 0.76 -32.43
N PRO A 526 4.85 0.89 -33.34
CA PRO A 526 6.17 0.30 -33.16
C PRO A 526 6.82 0.75 -31.84
N LYS A 527 7.61 -0.14 -31.24
CA LYS A 527 8.36 0.10 -30.01
C LYS A 527 9.83 0.27 -30.35
N THR A 528 10.45 1.33 -29.84
CA THR A 528 11.88 1.59 -30.04
C THR A 528 12.62 1.57 -28.71
N LYS A 529 13.81 0.96 -28.68
CA LYS A 529 14.63 0.79 -27.46
C LYS A 529 13.81 0.29 -26.25
N TYR A 530 12.90 -0.66 -26.49
CA TYR A 530 12.01 -1.19 -25.47
C TYR A 530 12.73 -2.21 -24.59
N VAL A 531 12.88 -1.92 -23.29
CA VAL A 531 13.54 -2.82 -22.33
C VAL A 531 12.54 -3.81 -21.73
N LEU A 532 12.78 -5.13 -21.82
CA LEU A 532 11.88 -6.16 -21.28
C LEU A 532 12.59 -7.47 -20.90
N HIS A 533 11.96 -8.25 -20.03
CA HIS A 533 12.39 -9.60 -19.68
C HIS A 533 12.20 -10.57 -20.86
N TYR A 534 13.12 -11.52 -21.05
CA TYR A 534 13.09 -12.43 -22.19
C TYR A 534 11.80 -13.25 -22.30
N SER A 535 11.21 -13.71 -21.18
CA SER A 535 9.93 -14.44 -21.21
C SER A 535 8.78 -13.60 -21.78
N ASN A 536 8.80 -12.29 -21.54
CA ASN A 536 7.80 -11.37 -22.06
C ASN A 536 8.01 -11.11 -23.56
N LEU A 537 9.27 -10.94 -23.98
CA LEU A 537 9.63 -10.88 -25.40
C LEU A 537 9.22 -12.15 -26.14
N LYS A 538 9.54 -13.33 -25.59
CA LYS A 538 9.15 -14.63 -26.13
C LYS A 538 7.65 -14.73 -26.36
N LEU A 539 6.81 -14.28 -25.41
CA LEU A 539 5.36 -14.22 -25.60
C LEU A 539 4.97 -13.26 -26.73
N TYR A 540 5.56 -12.07 -26.78
CA TYR A 540 5.24 -11.07 -27.82
C TYR A 540 5.54 -11.57 -29.22
N LEU A 541 6.68 -12.25 -29.40
CA LEU A 541 7.06 -12.87 -30.68
C LEU A 541 6.08 -13.99 -31.07
N LYS A 542 5.67 -14.83 -30.12
CA LYS A 542 4.64 -15.87 -30.35
C LYS A 542 3.30 -15.29 -30.77
N LEU A 543 2.96 -14.12 -30.24
CA LEU A 543 1.73 -13.40 -30.58
C LEU A 543 1.86 -12.54 -31.85
N GLY A 544 3.00 -12.56 -32.55
CA GLY A 544 3.16 -12.00 -33.89
C GLY A 544 3.91 -10.67 -33.97
N LEU A 545 4.42 -10.11 -32.86
CA LEU A 545 5.31 -8.94 -32.95
C LEU A 545 6.62 -9.33 -33.64
N ILE A 546 7.19 -8.40 -34.41
CA ILE A 546 8.39 -8.65 -35.19
C ILE A 546 9.59 -7.96 -34.53
N LEU A 547 10.59 -8.76 -34.13
CA LEU A 547 11.86 -8.24 -33.64
C LEU A 547 12.66 -7.63 -34.80
N LYS A 548 12.90 -6.32 -34.77
CA LYS A 548 13.71 -5.63 -35.78
C LYS A 548 15.18 -5.55 -35.40
N LYS A 549 15.46 -5.26 -34.13
CA LYS A 549 16.82 -5.04 -33.64
C LYS A 549 16.94 -5.33 -32.15
N ILE A 550 18.08 -5.89 -31.74
CA ILE A 550 18.52 -5.95 -30.35
C ILE A 550 19.64 -4.93 -30.18
N HIS A 551 19.50 -4.02 -29.21
CA HIS A 551 20.51 -3.00 -28.93
C HIS A 551 21.45 -3.42 -27.81
N ARG A 552 20.91 -3.99 -26.73
CA ARG A 552 21.68 -4.39 -25.53
C ARG A 552 21.07 -5.62 -24.88
N VAL A 553 21.92 -6.47 -24.30
CA VAL A 553 21.53 -7.68 -23.58
C VAL A 553 22.20 -7.70 -22.21
N LEU A 554 21.40 -7.80 -21.16
CA LEU A 554 21.86 -8.01 -19.79
C LEU A 554 21.60 -9.47 -19.40
N LYS A 555 22.68 -10.23 -19.19
CA LYS A 555 22.66 -11.64 -18.75
C LYS A 555 22.84 -11.72 -17.23
N PHE A 556 22.15 -12.65 -16.58
CA PHE A 556 22.25 -12.86 -15.13
C PHE A 556 21.91 -14.30 -14.72
N PHE A 557 22.33 -14.67 -13.52
CA PHE A 557 21.85 -15.87 -12.84
C PHE A 557 20.48 -15.61 -12.20
N GLN A 558 19.57 -16.55 -12.34
CA GLN A 558 18.21 -16.50 -11.78
C GLN A 558 17.82 -17.83 -11.12
N SER A 559 16.90 -17.77 -10.17
CA SER A 559 16.36 -18.98 -9.52
C SER A 559 14.99 -18.66 -8.87
N PRO A 560 14.19 -19.66 -8.46
CA PRO A 560 12.89 -19.43 -7.82
C PRO A 560 13.04 -19.15 -6.32
N TRP A 561 13.99 -18.31 -5.93
CA TRP A 561 14.41 -18.09 -4.54
C TRP A 561 13.32 -17.50 -3.61
N LEU A 562 12.32 -16.82 -4.17
CA LEU A 562 11.16 -16.27 -3.43
C LEU A 562 10.03 -17.27 -3.21
N LYS A 563 9.95 -18.33 -4.02
CA LYS A 563 8.82 -19.28 -4.05
C LYS A 563 8.51 -19.84 -2.66
N ASN A 564 9.53 -20.26 -1.92
CA ASN A 564 9.37 -20.84 -0.59
C ASN A 564 8.74 -19.87 0.43
N TYR A 565 9.03 -18.56 0.31
CA TYR A 565 8.42 -17.54 1.17
C TYR A 565 6.96 -17.29 0.79
N ILE A 566 6.66 -17.18 -0.50
CA ILE A 566 5.29 -16.99 -1.02
C ILE A 566 4.39 -18.18 -0.66
N ASP A 567 4.88 -19.40 -0.87
CA ASP A 567 4.15 -20.63 -0.54
C ASP A 567 3.87 -20.73 0.96
N TYR A 568 4.83 -20.33 1.80
CA TYR A 568 4.68 -20.32 3.25
C TYR A 568 3.57 -19.37 3.70
N ASN A 569 3.61 -18.10 3.25
CA ASN A 569 2.57 -17.12 3.60
C ASN A 569 1.20 -17.50 3.00
N THR A 570 1.17 -18.11 1.82
CA THR A 570 -0.07 -18.60 1.21
C THR A 570 -0.69 -19.72 2.05
N LYS A 571 0.11 -20.68 2.55
CA LYS A 571 -0.36 -21.70 3.49
C LYS A 571 -0.90 -21.11 4.78
N LEU A 572 -0.22 -20.09 5.35
CA LEU A 572 -0.71 -19.39 6.54
C LEU A 572 -2.02 -18.66 6.27
N ARG A 573 -2.15 -18.00 5.12
CA ARG A 573 -3.37 -17.33 4.68
C ARG A 573 -4.54 -18.29 4.52
N THR A 574 -4.30 -19.49 3.99
CA THR A 574 -5.34 -20.53 3.87
C THR A 574 -5.78 -21.08 5.23
N LYS A 575 -4.88 -21.15 6.21
CA LYS A 575 -5.16 -21.59 7.59
C LYS A 575 -5.73 -20.50 8.50
N ALA A 576 -5.65 -19.23 8.08
CA ALA A 576 -6.07 -18.09 8.90
C ALA A 576 -7.58 -18.13 9.19
N VAL A 577 -7.92 -17.95 10.47
CA VAL A 577 -9.29 -18.06 10.97
C VAL A 577 -10.08 -16.76 10.82
N ASN A 578 -9.41 -15.61 10.94
CA ASN A 578 -10.03 -14.29 10.86
C ASN A 578 -9.51 -13.49 9.66
N ASP A 579 -10.27 -12.46 9.26
CA ASP A 579 -9.97 -11.67 8.07
C ASP A 579 -8.72 -10.80 8.24
N PHE A 580 -8.43 -10.35 9.46
CA PHE A 580 -7.18 -9.64 9.77
C PHE A 580 -5.94 -10.46 9.40
N GLN A 581 -5.85 -11.70 9.87
CA GLN A 581 -4.71 -12.58 9.55
C GLN A 581 -4.62 -12.86 8.05
N LYS A 582 -5.76 -13.08 7.38
CA LYS A 582 -5.79 -13.29 5.92
C LYS A 582 -5.20 -12.10 5.17
N ASP A 583 -5.59 -10.89 5.54
CA ASP A 583 -5.12 -9.65 4.92
C ASP A 583 -3.66 -9.35 5.30
N PHE A 584 -3.26 -9.65 6.53
CA PHE A 584 -1.86 -9.54 6.96
C PHE A 584 -0.93 -10.43 6.13
N TYR A 585 -1.23 -11.73 5.99
CA TYR A 585 -0.39 -12.62 5.19
C TYR A 585 -0.40 -12.27 3.69
N LYS A 586 -1.51 -11.73 3.18
CA LYS A 586 -1.57 -11.15 1.82
C LYS A 586 -0.63 -9.94 1.70
N LEU A 587 -0.66 -9.03 2.68
CA LEU A 587 0.21 -7.87 2.73
C LEU A 587 1.68 -8.26 2.83
N MET A 588 2.02 -9.30 3.61
CA MET A 588 3.40 -9.81 3.73
C MET A 588 3.96 -10.28 2.38
N ASN A 589 3.13 -10.84 1.49
CA ASN A 589 3.56 -11.15 0.12
C ASN A 589 3.68 -9.88 -0.74
N ASN A 590 2.60 -9.09 -0.84
CA ASN A 590 2.55 -7.93 -1.73
C ASN A 590 3.59 -6.86 -1.40
N SER A 591 3.99 -6.77 -0.13
CA SER A 591 4.99 -5.81 0.34
C SER A 591 6.38 -6.04 -0.26
N ILE A 592 6.74 -7.30 -0.58
CA ILE A 592 8.05 -7.63 -1.16
C ILE A 592 8.23 -6.90 -2.49
N PHE A 593 7.23 -7.01 -3.37
CA PHE A 593 7.20 -6.29 -4.64
C PHE A 593 7.29 -4.77 -4.44
N GLY A 594 6.54 -4.21 -3.49
CA GLY A 594 6.62 -2.78 -3.19
C GLY A 594 8.02 -2.32 -2.76
N LYS A 595 8.78 -3.16 -2.04
CA LYS A 595 10.14 -2.86 -1.56
C LYS A 595 11.21 -2.96 -2.64
N THR A 596 11.05 -3.82 -3.64
CA THR A 596 11.95 -3.88 -4.81
C THR A 596 11.78 -2.64 -5.69
N MET A 597 10.56 -2.09 -5.77
CA MET A 597 10.18 -0.94 -6.61
C MET A 597 10.27 0.43 -5.92
N GLU A 598 10.88 0.51 -4.74
CA GLU A 598 10.91 1.74 -3.96
C GLU A 598 11.78 2.84 -4.62
N ASN A 599 11.16 3.92 -5.11
CA ASN A 599 11.87 4.98 -5.82
C ASN A 599 12.63 5.91 -4.85
N VAL A 600 13.95 5.71 -4.76
CA VAL A 600 14.84 6.49 -3.89
C VAL A 600 14.96 7.96 -4.30
N ARG A 601 14.68 8.32 -5.57
CA ARG A 601 14.74 9.70 -6.07
C ARG A 601 13.60 10.55 -5.51
N ARG A 602 12.41 9.96 -5.36
CA ARG A 602 11.19 10.65 -4.87
C ARG A 602 11.12 10.92 -3.36
N ARG A 603 11.99 10.31 -2.55
CA ARG A 603 12.03 10.63 -1.10
C ARG A 603 12.27 12.13 -0.88
N VAL A 604 11.72 12.74 0.16
CA VAL A 604 11.97 14.15 0.47
C VAL A 604 12.98 14.28 1.60
N ASP A 605 13.77 15.35 1.62
CA ASP A 605 14.66 15.69 2.75
C ASP A 605 14.07 16.92 3.44
N ILE A 606 13.38 16.67 4.55
CA ILE A 606 12.74 17.68 5.38
C ILE A 606 13.33 17.52 6.78
N ARG A 607 13.72 18.65 7.37
CA ARG A 607 14.25 18.70 8.74
C ARG A 607 13.42 19.67 9.56
N LEU A 608 13.12 19.28 10.79
CA LEU A 608 12.51 20.16 11.76
C LEU A 608 13.61 20.85 12.57
N CYS A 609 13.42 22.14 12.81
CA CYS A 609 14.29 22.95 13.66
C CYS A 609 13.47 23.70 14.70
N SER A 610 14.00 23.73 15.92
CA SER A 610 13.39 24.37 17.08
C SER A 610 14.16 25.59 17.58
N THR A 611 15.35 25.86 17.02
CA THR A 611 16.16 27.02 17.39
C THR A 611 16.62 27.81 16.17
N GLU A 612 16.87 29.10 16.38
CA GLU A 612 17.40 29.97 15.34
C GLU A 612 18.76 29.49 14.82
N GLU A 613 19.63 28.99 15.70
CA GLU A 613 20.94 28.45 15.32
C GLU A 613 20.81 27.26 14.35
N GLN A 614 19.92 26.31 14.65
CA GLN A 614 19.63 25.17 13.79
C GLN A 614 19.08 25.65 12.43
N ALA A 615 18.16 26.62 12.46
CA ALA A 615 17.56 27.21 11.27
C ALA A 615 18.62 27.89 10.39
N ARG A 616 19.44 28.79 10.94
CA ARG A 616 20.54 29.47 10.23
C ARG A 616 21.49 28.46 9.60
N LYS A 617 21.89 27.41 10.34
CA LYS A 617 22.77 26.34 9.84
C LYS A 617 22.17 25.58 8.66
N LEU A 618 20.86 25.34 8.65
CA LEU A 618 20.18 24.63 7.55
C LEU A 618 19.92 25.52 6.34
N ILE A 619 19.56 26.79 6.56
CA ILE A 619 19.32 27.78 5.50
C ILE A 619 20.63 28.15 4.79
N ALA A 620 21.75 28.22 5.52
CA ALA A 620 23.07 28.49 4.94
C ALA A 620 23.60 27.36 4.03
N LYS A 621 22.93 26.20 3.99
CA LYS A 621 23.35 25.11 3.09
C LYS A 621 23.03 25.46 1.64
N SER A 622 23.97 25.17 0.74
CA SER A 622 23.81 25.38 -0.71
C SER A 622 22.63 24.61 -1.33
N ASN A 623 22.14 23.56 -0.67
CA ASN A 623 21.01 22.76 -1.12
C ASN A 623 19.69 23.14 -0.44
N PHE A 624 19.60 24.27 0.25
CA PHE A 624 18.35 24.81 0.75
C PHE A 624 17.35 25.03 -0.41
N ASN A 625 16.09 24.68 -0.19
CA ASN A 625 15.01 24.90 -1.15
C ASN A 625 14.02 25.95 -0.64
N ARG A 626 13.36 25.66 0.48
CA ARG A 626 12.36 26.54 1.10
C ARG A 626 12.19 26.22 2.58
N ARG A 627 11.45 27.08 3.29
CA ARG A 627 11.07 26.88 4.69
C ARG A 627 9.57 27.02 4.89
N THR A 628 9.03 26.30 5.87
CA THR A 628 7.63 26.35 6.29
C THR A 628 7.60 26.51 7.80
N ILE A 629 7.01 27.60 8.30
CA ILE A 629 6.89 27.88 9.73
C ILE A 629 5.60 27.25 10.24
N PHE A 630 5.69 26.40 11.27
CA PHE A 630 4.53 25.74 11.88
C PHE A 630 4.06 26.43 13.15
N SER A 631 4.99 26.94 13.95
CA SER A 631 4.75 27.73 15.16
C SER A 631 5.95 28.63 15.42
N GLU A 632 5.89 29.46 16.46
CA GLU A 632 7.02 30.30 16.90
C GLU A 632 8.28 29.46 17.20
N ASN A 633 8.10 28.23 17.69
CA ASN A 633 9.19 27.36 18.14
C ASN A 633 9.46 26.18 17.19
N LEU A 634 8.78 26.08 16.03
CA LEU A 634 8.97 24.95 15.12
C LEU A 634 8.85 25.36 13.66
N MET A 635 9.89 25.03 12.89
CA MET A 635 9.95 25.26 11.44
C MET A 635 10.47 24.02 10.71
N ALA A 636 9.87 23.73 9.55
CA ALA A 636 10.38 22.76 8.60
C ALA A 636 11.27 23.43 7.55
N VAL A 637 12.44 22.83 7.30
CA VAL A 637 13.36 23.22 6.24
C VAL A 637 13.43 22.12 5.20
N HIS A 638 13.12 22.48 3.95
CA HIS A 638 13.18 21.60 2.79
C HIS A 638 14.55 21.72 2.12
N LEU A 639 15.20 20.57 1.88
CA LEU A 639 16.50 20.50 1.22
C LEU A 639 16.38 19.73 -0.10
N LYS A 640 17.08 20.20 -1.13
CA LYS A 640 17.32 19.44 -2.36
C LYS A 640 18.32 18.32 -2.05
N LYS A 641 18.14 17.15 -2.65
CA LYS A 641 19.09 16.04 -2.47
C LYS A 641 20.38 16.31 -3.21
N THR A 642 21.49 16.30 -2.48
CA THR A 642 22.83 16.36 -3.09
C THR A 642 23.37 14.98 -3.44
N ASN A 643 22.92 13.93 -2.73
CA ASN A 643 23.35 12.55 -2.95
C ASN A 643 22.15 11.61 -3.02
N ILE A 644 22.18 10.67 -3.97
CA ILE A 644 21.19 9.60 -4.10
C ILE A 644 21.93 8.26 -4.00
N LYS A 645 21.67 7.53 -2.92
CA LYS A 645 22.20 6.18 -2.71
C LYS A 645 21.22 5.16 -3.28
N PHE A 646 21.67 4.35 -4.22
CA PHE A 646 20.89 3.23 -4.76
C PHE A 646 21.21 1.96 -3.97
N PHE A 647 20.17 1.33 -3.42
CA PHE A 647 20.31 0.12 -2.59
C PHE A 647 19.07 -0.78 -2.70
N LYS A 648 18.33 -0.65 -3.80
CA LYS A 648 17.08 -1.35 -4.04
C LYS A 648 17.25 -2.32 -5.21
N PRO A 649 16.81 -3.58 -5.08
CA PRO A 649 16.93 -4.58 -6.14
C PRO A 649 15.83 -4.36 -7.19
N ILE A 650 15.93 -3.27 -7.97
CA ILE A 650 14.89 -2.86 -8.92
C ILE A 650 14.70 -3.86 -10.07
N HIS A 651 15.74 -4.64 -10.42
CA HIS A 651 15.66 -5.69 -11.44
C HIS A 651 14.65 -6.77 -11.05
N VAL A 652 14.56 -7.12 -9.76
CA VAL A 652 13.55 -8.09 -9.28
C VAL A 652 12.15 -7.53 -9.50
N GLY A 653 11.93 -6.26 -9.16
CA GLY A 653 10.63 -5.62 -9.33
C GLY A 653 10.20 -5.48 -10.79
N MET A 654 11.14 -5.13 -11.68
CA MET A 654 10.90 -5.08 -13.12
C MET A 654 10.55 -6.46 -13.70
N THR A 655 11.28 -7.51 -13.34
CA THR A 655 10.94 -8.89 -13.77
C THR A 655 9.56 -9.33 -13.25
N ILE A 656 9.21 -9.03 -11.99
CA ILE A 656 7.87 -9.34 -11.45
C ILE A 656 6.76 -8.66 -12.27
N LEU A 657 6.98 -7.40 -12.66
CA LEU A 657 6.03 -6.64 -13.49
C LEU A 657 5.89 -7.24 -14.89
N ASP A 658 6.94 -7.79 -15.48
CA ASP A 658 6.87 -8.41 -16.80
C ASP A 658 6.26 -9.82 -16.75
N LEU A 659 6.67 -10.66 -15.80
CA LEU A 659 6.10 -12.00 -15.62
C LEU A 659 4.61 -11.96 -15.24
N SER A 660 4.17 -10.93 -14.53
CA SER A 660 2.72 -10.73 -14.27
C SER A 660 1.95 -10.40 -15.56
N LYS A 661 2.53 -9.60 -16.46
CA LYS A 661 1.91 -9.34 -17.79
C LYS A 661 1.86 -10.60 -18.63
N VAL A 662 2.89 -11.45 -18.59
CA VAL A 662 2.89 -12.75 -19.28
C VAL A 662 1.66 -13.58 -18.90
N LEU A 663 1.35 -13.71 -17.60
CA LEU A 663 0.15 -14.45 -17.17
C LEU A 663 -1.14 -13.85 -17.75
N MET A 664 -1.29 -12.52 -17.65
CA MET A 664 -2.51 -11.85 -18.10
C MET A 664 -2.69 -11.91 -19.62
N TYR A 665 -1.61 -11.72 -20.39
CA TYR A 665 -1.63 -11.84 -21.85
C TYR A 665 -1.84 -13.28 -22.31
N SER A 666 -1.18 -14.27 -21.70
CA SER A 666 -1.42 -15.68 -21.99
C SER A 666 -2.88 -16.07 -21.74
N PHE A 667 -3.45 -15.67 -20.60
CA PHE A 667 -4.87 -15.95 -20.33
C PHE A 667 -5.80 -15.29 -21.36
N HIS A 668 -5.52 -14.04 -21.74
CA HIS A 668 -6.34 -13.33 -22.72
C HIS A 668 -6.20 -13.88 -24.15
N TYR A 669 -4.98 -13.97 -24.67
CA TYR A 669 -4.73 -14.28 -26.08
C TYR A 669 -4.62 -15.78 -26.37
N GLU A 670 -3.92 -16.54 -25.54
CA GLU A 670 -3.69 -17.98 -25.80
C GLU A 670 -4.91 -18.82 -25.40
N TYR A 671 -5.73 -18.35 -24.46
CA TYR A 671 -6.92 -19.07 -24.00
C TYR A 671 -8.24 -18.39 -24.37
N MET A 672 -8.56 -17.22 -23.81
CA MET A 672 -9.90 -16.60 -23.97
C MET A 672 -10.19 -16.23 -25.44
N LYS A 673 -9.27 -15.55 -26.13
CA LYS A 673 -9.41 -15.22 -27.56
C LYS A 673 -9.35 -16.47 -28.43
N HIS A 674 -8.59 -17.49 -28.07
CA HIS A 674 -8.55 -18.73 -28.84
C HIS A 674 -9.88 -19.51 -28.76
N ARG A 675 -10.51 -19.55 -27.57
CA ARG A 675 -11.78 -20.26 -27.35
C ARG A 675 -12.98 -19.56 -27.99
N TYR A 676 -13.06 -18.23 -27.91
CA TYR A 676 -14.25 -17.48 -28.33
C TYR A 676 -14.05 -16.63 -29.59
N ASP A 677 -12.82 -16.35 -30.00
CA ASP A 677 -12.47 -15.56 -31.19
C ASP A 677 -13.23 -14.22 -31.27
N SER A 678 -14.07 -14.01 -32.29
CA SER A 678 -14.89 -12.81 -32.48
C SER A 678 -16.08 -12.70 -31.51
N LYS A 679 -16.39 -13.78 -30.76
CA LYS A 679 -17.50 -13.84 -29.79
C LYS A 679 -17.14 -13.28 -28.41
N ILE A 680 -15.92 -12.78 -28.22
CA ILE A 680 -15.48 -12.16 -26.96
C ILE A 680 -15.05 -10.71 -27.17
N LYS A 681 -15.51 -9.84 -26.27
CA LYS A 681 -15.04 -8.46 -26.15
C LYS A 681 -14.50 -8.21 -24.75
N LEU A 682 -13.29 -7.68 -24.67
CA LEU A 682 -12.80 -7.12 -23.42
C LEU A 682 -13.49 -5.77 -23.18
N MET A 683 -14.13 -5.63 -22.01
CA MET A 683 -14.80 -4.41 -21.58
C MET A 683 -13.86 -3.53 -20.78
N TYR A 684 -13.13 -4.13 -19.83
CA TYR A 684 -12.29 -3.40 -18.89
C TYR A 684 -11.17 -4.28 -18.33
N THR A 685 -10.05 -3.65 -18.00
CA THR A 685 -8.98 -4.29 -17.22
C THR A 685 -8.40 -3.34 -16.18
N ASP A 686 -8.04 -3.88 -15.01
CA ASP A 686 -7.18 -3.22 -14.02
C ASP A 686 -6.25 -4.23 -13.38
N THR A 687 -4.99 -4.21 -13.80
CA THR A 687 -3.83 -4.96 -13.32
C THR A 687 -3.96 -6.48 -13.42
N ASP A 688 -4.79 -7.07 -12.58
CA ASP A 688 -5.00 -8.50 -12.37
C ASP A 688 -6.40 -8.96 -12.77
N SER A 689 -7.23 -8.07 -13.31
CA SER A 689 -8.62 -8.37 -13.58
C SER A 689 -9.08 -8.01 -15.00
N PHE A 690 -10.07 -8.75 -15.48
CA PHE A 690 -10.75 -8.59 -16.76
C PHE A 690 -12.27 -8.60 -16.58
N ILE A 691 -12.96 -7.66 -17.21
CA ILE A 691 -14.41 -7.74 -17.44
C ILE A 691 -14.62 -8.06 -18.92
N TYR A 692 -15.29 -9.17 -19.21
CA TYR A 692 -15.59 -9.63 -20.56
C TYR A 692 -17.08 -9.57 -20.86
N GLU A 693 -17.41 -9.28 -22.11
CA GLU A 693 -18.66 -9.67 -22.77
C GLU A 693 -18.37 -10.91 -23.63
N ILE A 694 -19.08 -12.00 -23.40
CA ILE A 694 -18.85 -13.30 -24.06
C ILE A 694 -20.17 -13.82 -24.64
N LYS A 695 -20.15 -14.20 -25.91
CA LYS A 695 -21.28 -14.85 -26.60
C LYS A 695 -21.02 -16.35 -26.70
N THR A 696 -21.78 -17.13 -25.93
CA THR A 696 -21.67 -18.59 -25.84
C THR A 696 -23.00 -19.14 -25.32
N ASP A 697 -23.26 -20.43 -25.53
CA ASP A 697 -24.49 -21.09 -25.05
C ASP A 697 -24.52 -21.18 -23.52
N ASP A 698 -23.36 -21.44 -22.89
CA ASP A 698 -23.22 -21.46 -21.43
C ASP A 698 -21.78 -21.30 -20.95
N PHE A 699 -21.43 -20.08 -20.52
CA PHE A 699 -20.10 -19.79 -19.99
C PHE A 699 -19.75 -20.61 -18.74
N TYR A 700 -20.74 -20.94 -17.89
CA TYR A 700 -20.46 -21.74 -16.70
C TYR A 700 -20.23 -23.21 -17.03
N SER A 701 -20.79 -23.70 -18.14
CA SER A 701 -20.41 -25.01 -18.68
C SER A 701 -19.00 -24.96 -19.25
N ASP A 702 -18.67 -23.91 -20.01
CA ASP A 702 -17.32 -23.71 -20.55
C ASP A 702 -16.26 -23.70 -19.44
N MET A 703 -16.56 -23.06 -18.30
CA MET A 703 -15.68 -23.06 -17.12
C MET A 703 -15.47 -24.45 -16.49
N LYS A 704 -16.44 -25.38 -16.62
CA LYS A 704 -16.32 -26.74 -16.09
C LYS A 704 -15.30 -27.56 -16.86
N ASP A 705 -15.26 -27.37 -18.17
CA ASP A 705 -14.33 -28.07 -19.05
C ASP A 705 -12.87 -27.69 -18.71
N ASP A 706 -12.66 -26.43 -18.30
CA ASP A 706 -11.35 -25.83 -18.04
C ASP A 706 -11.13 -25.45 -16.55
N LEU A 707 -11.65 -26.26 -15.61
CA LEU A 707 -11.54 -25.98 -14.16
C LEU A 707 -10.10 -25.81 -13.67
N ASN A 708 -9.12 -26.36 -14.39
CA ASN A 708 -7.72 -26.16 -14.09
C ASN A 708 -7.30 -24.69 -14.20
N LEU A 709 -8.00 -23.81 -14.93
CA LEU A 709 -7.67 -22.39 -15.05
C LEU A 709 -8.38 -21.51 -14.02
N TYR A 710 -9.48 -22.00 -13.44
CA TYR A 710 -10.38 -21.21 -12.60
C TYR A 710 -10.29 -21.57 -11.11
N ASP A 711 -10.55 -20.57 -10.25
CA ASP A 711 -10.86 -20.78 -8.83
C ASP A 711 -12.36 -20.57 -8.62
N THR A 712 -13.06 -21.68 -8.39
CA THR A 712 -14.50 -21.77 -8.17
C THR A 712 -14.85 -21.97 -6.70
N SER A 713 -13.89 -21.92 -5.79
CA SER A 713 -14.09 -22.24 -4.37
C SER A 713 -14.98 -21.24 -3.61
N ASP A 714 -15.15 -20.04 -4.14
CA ASP A 714 -15.97 -18.98 -3.54
C ASP A 714 -17.44 -19.01 -4.01
N TYR A 715 -17.81 -19.95 -4.89
CA TYR A 715 -19.21 -20.17 -5.29
C TYR A 715 -20.03 -20.83 -4.18
N ASP A 716 -21.35 -20.70 -4.24
CA ASP A 716 -22.25 -21.41 -3.32
C ASP A 716 -22.14 -22.94 -3.51
N LYS A 717 -22.28 -23.71 -2.43
CA LYS A 717 -22.27 -25.19 -2.48
C LYS A 717 -23.38 -25.74 -3.35
N ASN A 718 -24.53 -25.07 -3.37
CA ASN A 718 -25.69 -25.45 -4.17
C ASN A 718 -25.88 -24.47 -5.35
N ASN A 719 -24.77 -24.00 -5.94
CA ASN A 719 -24.86 -23.07 -7.06
C ASN A 719 -25.65 -23.68 -8.23
N VAL A 720 -26.51 -22.87 -8.84
CA VAL A 720 -27.41 -23.28 -9.93
C VAL A 720 -26.68 -23.75 -11.19
N TYR A 721 -25.38 -23.48 -11.27
CA TYR A 721 -24.52 -23.84 -12.38
C TYR A 721 -23.92 -25.24 -12.22
N ASN A 722 -24.08 -25.92 -11.08
CA ASN A 722 -23.43 -27.20 -10.77
C ASN A 722 -21.90 -27.17 -10.93
N LEU A 723 -21.26 -26.07 -10.56
CA LEU A 723 -19.80 -25.92 -10.56
C LEU A 723 -19.17 -26.61 -9.34
N PRO A 724 -18.13 -27.46 -9.53
CA PRO A 724 -17.33 -27.99 -8.42
C PRO A 724 -16.60 -26.87 -7.68
N LEU A 725 -16.48 -26.97 -6.34
CA LEU A 725 -15.76 -25.99 -5.52
C LEU A 725 -14.28 -26.37 -5.36
N VAL A 726 -13.42 -25.89 -6.26
CA VAL A 726 -11.99 -26.28 -6.32
C VAL A 726 -11.06 -25.06 -6.35
N ASN A 727 -9.75 -25.32 -6.21
CA ASN A 727 -8.66 -24.34 -6.39
C ASN A 727 -8.63 -23.13 -5.44
N LYS A 728 -9.13 -23.30 -4.21
CA LYS A 728 -9.20 -22.24 -3.19
C LYS A 728 -7.88 -21.49 -3.00
N LYS A 729 -7.86 -20.24 -3.49
CA LYS A 729 -6.72 -19.30 -3.39
C LYS A 729 -5.42 -19.84 -3.99
N VAL A 730 -5.51 -20.76 -4.96
CA VAL A 730 -4.35 -21.20 -5.74
C VAL A 730 -3.87 -20.03 -6.60
N ILE A 731 -2.58 -19.71 -6.48
CA ILE A 731 -1.98 -18.54 -7.14
C ILE A 731 -2.04 -18.66 -8.67
N GLY A 732 -2.35 -17.56 -9.36
CA GLY A 732 -2.40 -17.47 -10.82
C GLY A 732 -3.66 -18.05 -11.47
N LYS A 733 -4.61 -18.62 -10.71
CA LYS A 733 -5.93 -19.01 -11.22
C LYS A 733 -6.88 -17.82 -11.29
N MET A 734 -7.80 -17.84 -12.24
CA MET A 734 -8.81 -16.78 -12.40
C MET A 734 -10.04 -17.09 -11.55
N LYS A 735 -10.39 -16.21 -10.61
CA LYS A 735 -11.64 -16.30 -9.85
C LYS A 735 -12.71 -15.41 -10.46
N ASP A 736 -13.97 -15.82 -10.36
CA ASP A 736 -15.10 -14.93 -10.58
C ASP A 736 -15.29 -14.02 -9.36
N GLU A 737 -15.07 -12.72 -9.54
CA GLU A 737 -15.19 -11.71 -8.48
C GLU A 737 -16.64 -11.56 -7.99
N ASN A 738 -17.61 -11.91 -8.83
CA ASN A 738 -19.02 -11.88 -8.47
C ASN A 738 -19.52 -13.15 -7.78
N LYS A 739 -18.69 -14.19 -7.66
CA LYS A 739 -19.02 -15.45 -6.96
C LYS A 739 -20.31 -16.10 -7.48
N GLY A 740 -20.52 -16.10 -8.79
CA GLY A 740 -21.72 -16.62 -9.44
C GLY A 740 -22.90 -15.66 -9.48
N ASN A 741 -22.81 -14.45 -8.91
CA ASN A 741 -23.85 -13.44 -9.09
C ASN A 741 -23.77 -12.87 -10.52
N ILE A 742 -24.82 -13.06 -11.30
CA ILE A 742 -24.86 -12.64 -12.71
C ILE A 742 -24.73 -11.11 -12.79
N MET A 743 -23.75 -10.63 -13.57
CA MET A 743 -23.64 -9.22 -13.93
C MET A 743 -24.62 -8.93 -15.07
N THR A 744 -25.57 -8.02 -14.84
CA THR A 744 -26.66 -7.73 -15.79
C THR A 744 -26.35 -6.57 -16.70
N GLU A 745 -25.60 -5.57 -16.21
CA GLU A 745 -25.32 -4.34 -16.93
C GLU A 745 -23.98 -3.76 -16.47
N TYR A 746 -23.17 -3.26 -17.41
CA TYR A 746 -21.86 -2.67 -17.17
C TYR A 746 -21.75 -1.29 -17.84
N VAL A 747 -21.15 -0.33 -17.14
CA VAL A 747 -20.86 1.02 -17.64
C VAL A 747 -19.45 1.43 -17.22
N GLY A 748 -18.58 1.71 -18.20
CA GLY A 748 -17.21 2.16 -18.01
C GLY A 748 -16.97 3.53 -18.62
N LEU A 749 -16.50 4.49 -17.83
CA LEU A 749 -16.19 5.82 -18.35
C LEU A 749 -14.73 5.95 -18.75
N LYS A 750 -13.82 5.46 -17.91
CA LYS A 750 -12.36 5.41 -18.14
C LYS A 750 -11.67 4.52 -17.11
N SER A 751 -10.34 4.40 -17.21
CA SER A 751 -9.51 3.70 -16.21
C SER A 751 -9.85 4.14 -14.78
N LYS A 752 -10.21 3.15 -13.94
CA LYS A 752 -10.61 3.26 -12.52
C LYS A 752 -11.88 4.09 -12.27
N MET A 753 -12.75 4.17 -13.28
CA MET A 753 -14.04 4.85 -13.25
C MET A 753 -15.09 4.02 -14.01
N TYR A 754 -15.78 3.11 -13.30
CA TYR A 754 -16.81 2.24 -13.87
C TYR A 754 -17.82 1.80 -12.80
N ALA A 755 -18.96 1.29 -13.24
CA ALA A 755 -19.98 0.69 -12.41
C ALA A 755 -20.60 -0.52 -13.11
N TYR A 756 -21.10 -1.49 -12.34
CA TYR A 756 -21.86 -2.62 -12.86
C TYR A 756 -22.99 -3.01 -11.92
N LYS A 757 -24.06 -3.57 -12.49
CA LYS A 757 -25.17 -4.17 -11.77
C LYS A 757 -25.02 -5.68 -11.78
N THR A 758 -25.31 -6.30 -10.66
CA THR A 758 -25.60 -7.73 -10.58
C THR A 758 -27.05 -7.95 -10.17
N ASN A 759 -27.54 -9.19 -10.21
CA ASN A 759 -28.88 -9.52 -9.73
C ASN A 759 -29.14 -9.09 -8.27
N ASN A 760 -28.09 -8.93 -7.47
CA ASN A 760 -28.20 -8.66 -6.03
C ASN A 760 -27.77 -7.25 -5.62
N LYS A 761 -26.85 -6.61 -6.36
CA LYS A 761 -26.24 -5.34 -5.92
C LYS A 761 -25.70 -4.50 -7.08
N ILE A 762 -25.47 -3.23 -6.78
CA ILE A 762 -24.77 -2.29 -7.65
C ILE A 762 -23.37 -2.05 -7.09
N GLU A 763 -22.36 -2.30 -7.90
CA GLU A 763 -20.96 -2.05 -7.57
C GLU A 763 -20.46 -0.84 -8.34
N LYS A 764 -19.86 0.11 -7.62
CA LYS A 764 -19.32 1.37 -8.16
C LYS A 764 -17.83 1.44 -7.86
N ARG A 765 -17.04 1.87 -8.84
CA ARG A 765 -15.60 2.12 -8.71
C ARG A 765 -15.29 3.53 -9.21
N LEU A 766 -14.82 4.36 -8.28
CA LEU A 766 -14.51 5.76 -8.56
C LEU A 766 -13.29 6.21 -7.76
N LYS A 767 -12.13 6.30 -8.42
CA LYS A 767 -10.90 6.74 -7.74
C LYS A 767 -10.97 8.21 -7.36
N GLY A 768 -10.76 8.50 -6.07
CA GLY A 768 -10.63 9.87 -5.56
C GLY A 768 -11.89 10.48 -4.97
N ILE A 769 -12.97 9.71 -4.85
CA ILE A 769 -14.19 10.05 -4.10
C ILE A 769 -14.29 9.12 -2.88
N LYS A 770 -14.70 9.66 -1.72
CA LYS A 770 -14.88 8.88 -0.48
C LYS A 770 -15.94 7.80 -0.67
N LYS A 771 -15.72 6.61 -0.10
CA LYS A 771 -16.64 5.45 -0.24
C LYS A 771 -18.08 5.80 0.15
N GLN A 772 -18.24 6.56 1.23
CA GLN A 772 -19.56 6.93 1.73
C GLN A 772 -20.28 7.92 0.79
N THR A 773 -19.56 8.94 0.32
CA THR A 773 -20.04 9.85 -0.72
C THR A 773 -20.45 9.10 -1.99
N LEU A 774 -19.64 8.12 -2.43
CA LEU A 774 -19.97 7.27 -3.57
C LEU A 774 -21.24 6.44 -3.32
N LYS A 775 -21.45 5.96 -2.10
CA LYS A 775 -22.66 5.21 -1.71
C LYS A 775 -23.91 6.08 -1.75
N ASN A 776 -23.84 7.27 -1.14
CA ASN A 776 -25.00 8.12 -0.86
C ASN A 776 -25.39 9.05 -2.03
N LYS A 777 -24.41 9.57 -2.80
CA LYS A 777 -24.64 10.68 -3.75
C LYS A 777 -24.49 10.33 -5.23
N ILE A 778 -24.03 9.11 -5.55
CA ILE A 778 -23.78 8.69 -6.93
C ILE A 778 -24.51 7.37 -7.19
N THR A 779 -25.37 7.36 -8.19
CA THR A 779 -26.14 6.19 -8.62
C THR A 779 -25.50 5.53 -9.84
N PHE A 780 -25.97 4.34 -10.21
CA PHE A 780 -25.57 3.73 -11.48
C PHE A 780 -26.06 4.55 -12.68
N GLU A 781 -27.22 5.19 -12.56
CA GLU A 781 -27.78 6.00 -13.65
C GLU A 781 -26.96 7.26 -13.89
N ASP A 782 -26.33 7.84 -12.86
CA ASP A 782 -25.38 8.95 -13.07
C ASP A 782 -24.20 8.54 -13.97
N TYR A 783 -23.75 7.27 -13.93
CA TYR A 783 -22.73 6.79 -14.87
C TYR A 783 -23.26 6.66 -16.30
N LYS A 784 -24.50 6.21 -16.45
CA LYS A 784 -25.17 6.10 -17.76
C LYS A 784 -25.44 7.46 -18.38
N ASP A 785 -26.00 8.38 -17.60
CA ASP A 785 -26.25 9.77 -18.00
C ASP A 785 -24.93 10.46 -18.39
N CYS A 786 -23.85 10.19 -17.63
CA CYS A 786 -22.52 10.67 -17.98
C CYS A 786 -22.02 10.08 -19.31
N LEU A 787 -22.20 8.78 -19.54
CA LEU A 787 -21.73 8.11 -20.76
C LEU A 787 -22.54 8.53 -22.01
N LEU A 788 -23.86 8.43 -21.93
CA LEU A 788 -24.78 8.53 -23.06
C LEU A 788 -25.14 9.99 -23.38
N ASN A 789 -25.34 10.80 -22.34
CA ASN A 789 -25.75 12.21 -22.48
C ASN A 789 -24.60 13.19 -22.22
N GLN A 790 -23.36 12.70 -22.04
CA GLN A 790 -22.15 13.50 -21.83
C GLN A 790 -22.22 14.46 -20.64
N LYS A 791 -23.04 14.14 -19.63
CA LYS A 791 -23.25 15.00 -18.47
C LYS A 791 -22.15 14.85 -17.43
N LEU A 792 -21.56 15.96 -17.02
CA LEU A 792 -20.60 15.98 -15.92
C LEU A 792 -21.32 15.92 -14.57
N LYS A 793 -20.74 15.22 -13.59
CA LYS A 793 -21.28 15.15 -12.22
C LYS A 793 -20.26 15.70 -11.22
N TYR A 794 -20.64 16.72 -10.47
CA TYR A 794 -19.91 17.24 -9.31
C TYR A 794 -20.52 16.68 -8.03
N VAL A 795 -19.66 16.38 -7.05
CA VAL A 795 -20.09 15.86 -5.75
C VAL A 795 -19.24 16.46 -4.64
N ASP A 796 -19.92 16.86 -3.56
CA ASP A 796 -19.33 17.34 -2.33
C ASP A 796 -19.07 16.21 -1.33
N MET A 797 -17.94 16.29 -0.63
CA MET A 797 -17.54 15.36 0.41
C MET A 797 -16.86 16.06 1.58
N ASN A 798 -17.14 15.55 2.78
CA ASN A 798 -16.50 16.00 4.01
C ASN A 798 -15.23 15.19 4.28
N LEU A 799 -14.14 15.89 4.59
CA LEU A 799 -12.80 15.34 4.79
C LEU A 799 -12.12 16.01 5.98
N ILE A 800 -11.26 15.27 6.68
CA ILE A 800 -10.29 15.86 7.61
C ILE A 800 -9.01 16.20 6.84
N ARG A 801 -8.49 17.42 7.02
CA ARG A 801 -7.23 17.88 6.44
C ARG A 801 -6.39 18.59 7.51
N SER A 802 -5.08 18.45 7.44
CA SER A 802 -4.14 19.28 8.20
C SER A 802 -3.51 20.34 7.31
N LYS A 803 -3.34 21.54 7.86
CA LYS A 803 -2.50 22.60 7.30
C LYS A 803 -1.68 23.24 8.41
N PHE A 804 -0.36 23.29 8.24
CA PHE A 804 0.63 23.68 9.24
C PHE A 804 0.46 22.93 10.57
N HIS A 805 0.22 21.61 10.50
CA HIS A 805 -0.13 20.79 11.67
C HIS A 805 -1.27 21.40 12.50
N SER A 806 -2.30 21.90 11.83
CA SER A 806 -3.57 22.31 12.42
C SER A 806 -4.68 21.53 11.72
N ILE A 807 -5.41 20.72 12.48
CA ILE A 807 -6.42 19.80 11.95
C ILE A 807 -7.75 20.54 11.76
N GLN A 808 -8.37 20.34 10.60
CA GLN A 808 -9.60 20.99 10.20
C GLN A 808 -10.52 19.99 9.46
N SER A 809 -11.82 20.06 9.71
CA SER A 809 -12.82 19.45 8.85
C SER A 809 -13.13 20.40 7.70
N ILE A 810 -13.07 19.87 6.47
CA ILE A 810 -13.35 20.62 5.25
C ILE A 810 -14.46 19.93 4.43
N LYS A 811 -15.27 20.75 3.76
CA LYS A 811 -16.21 20.35 2.72
C LYS A 811 -15.60 20.66 1.37
N GLN A 812 -15.38 19.65 0.54
CA GLN A 812 -14.78 19.77 -0.79
C GLN A 812 -15.74 19.30 -1.88
N ASN A 813 -16.01 20.14 -2.88
CA ASN A 813 -16.70 19.75 -4.10
C ASN A 813 -15.71 19.44 -5.22
N LYS A 814 -15.94 18.35 -5.94
CA LYS A 814 -15.03 17.88 -7.00
C LYS A 814 -15.81 17.24 -8.16
N LEU A 815 -15.28 17.40 -9.37
CA LEU A 815 -15.75 16.64 -10.54
C LEU A 815 -15.57 15.14 -10.29
N ALA A 816 -16.69 14.43 -10.13
CA ALA A 816 -16.76 13.02 -9.83
C ALA A 816 -16.81 12.17 -11.12
N LEU A 817 -17.73 12.45 -12.05
CA LEU A 817 -17.89 11.68 -13.29
C LEU A 817 -17.60 12.55 -14.53
N SER A 818 -16.91 11.97 -15.49
CA SER A 818 -16.60 12.60 -16.78
C SER A 818 -16.51 11.55 -17.88
N TYR A 819 -17.09 11.87 -19.04
CA TYR A 819 -17.15 11.01 -20.21
C TYR A 819 -15.85 10.99 -21.04
N LYS A 820 -14.85 11.81 -20.72
CA LYS A 820 -13.57 11.86 -21.45
C LYS A 820 -12.63 10.74 -21.00
N ASP A 821 -12.07 9.98 -21.94
CA ASP A 821 -10.96 9.04 -21.73
C ASP A 821 -9.73 9.53 -22.51
N ASP A 822 -8.57 9.50 -21.87
CA ASP A 822 -7.29 9.91 -22.46
C ASP A 822 -6.43 8.72 -22.89
N LYS A 823 -6.71 7.51 -22.39
CA LYS A 823 -5.87 6.34 -22.65
C LYS A 823 -6.17 5.65 -23.98
N ARG A 824 -7.35 5.87 -24.53
CA ARG A 824 -7.85 5.25 -25.77
C ARG A 824 -8.64 6.26 -26.57
N PHE A 825 -8.73 6.06 -27.87
CA PHE A 825 -9.58 6.85 -28.75
C PHE A 825 -11.03 6.39 -28.59
N VAL A 826 -11.95 7.31 -28.26
CA VAL A 826 -13.38 7.01 -28.13
C VAL A 826 -14.05 7.31 -29.48
N ASN A 827 -14.73 6.32 -30.05
CA ASN A 827 -15.43 6.47 -31.32
C ASN A 827 -16.67 7.37 -31.18
N GLY A 828 -17.25 7.78 -32.32
CA GLY A 828 -18.41 8.68 -32.36
C GLY A 828 -19.66 8.15 -31.65
N ASP A 829 -19.78 6.84 -31.44
CA ASP A 829 -20.87 6.23 -30.67
C ASP A 829 -20.73 6.45 -29.15
N GLY A 830 -19.60 6.98 -28.69
CA GLY A 830 -19.28 7.17 -27.28
C GLY A 830 -19.04 5.88 -26.49
N ILE A 831 -19.19 4.71 -27.10
CA ILE A 831 -19.18 3.39 -26.45
C ILE A 831 -17.96 2.56 -26.84
N THR A 832 -17.67 2.47 -28.13
CA THR A 832 -16.55 1.69 -28.65
C THR A 832 -15.26 2.51 -28.58
N THR A 833 -14.13 1.84 -28.37
CA THR A 833 -12.84 2.51 -28.27
C THR A 833 -11.74 1.77 -29.04
N LEU A 834 -10.85 2.53 -29.65
CA LEU A 834 -9.68 2.02 -30.35
C LEU A 834 -8.40 2.33 -29.56
N ALA A 835 -7.41 1.45 -29.66
CA ALA A 835 -6.08 1.74 -29.17
C ALA A 835 -5.42 2.82 -30.03
N HIS A 836 -4.62 3.69 -29.40
CA HIS A 836 -3.79 4.63 -30.16
C HIS A 836 -2.83 3.86 -31.09
N GLY A 837 -2.61 4.36 -32.30
CA GLY A 837 -1.81 3.70 -33.35
C GLY A 837 -2.58 2.67 -34.19
N HIS A 838 -3.89 2.50 -34.00
CA HIS A 838 -4.70 1.65 -34.88
C HIS A 838 -4.68 2.18 -36.32
N TRP A 839 -4.68 1.29 -37.33
CA TRP A 839 -4.51 1.68 -38.73
C TRP A 839 -5.64 2.58 -39.22
N SER A 840 -6.86 2.36 -38.71
CA SER A 840 -8.04 3.17 -39.02
C SER A 840 -7.97 4.61 -38.50
N LEU A 841 -7.11 4.88 -37.52
CA LEU A 841 -6.90 6.24 -36.99
C LEU A 841 -5.89 7.03 -37.83
N MET A 842 -4.95 6.35 -38.50
CA MET A 842 -3.94 7.03 -39.34
C MET A 842 -4.56 7.81 -40.51
N HIS A 843 -5.72 7.36 -41.01
CA HIS A 843 -6.47 8.07 -42.05
C HIS A 843 -7.20 9.32 -41.54
N LEU A 844 -7.55 9.36 -40.25
CA LEU A 844 -8.18 10.53 -39.61
C LEU A 844 -7.16 11.63 -39.32
N ASP A 845 -5.93 11.27 -38.96
CA ASP A 845 -4.85 12.23 -38.71
C ASP A 845 -4.40 12.95 -40.00
N LEU A 846 -4.33 12.24 -41.14
CA LEU A 846 -4.06 12.83 -42.46
C LEU A 846 -5.15 13.80 -42.94
N PHE A 847 -6.41 13.58 -42.54
CA PHE A 847 -7.50 14.51 -42.83
C PHE A 847 -7.42 15.76 -41.95
N ASN A 848 -7.06 15.64 -40.67
CA ASN A 848 -6.94 16.81 -39.78
C ASN A 848 -5.70 17.67 -40.13
N GLU A 849 -4.57 17.08 -40.52
CA GLU A 849 -3.39 17.84 -40.99
C GLU A 849 -3.64 18.61 -42.29
N GLN A 850 -4.57 18.17 -43.16
CA GLN A 850 -4.96 18.93 -44.36
C GLN A 850 -5.86 20.14 -44.07
N TYR A 851 -6.54 20.18 -42.92
CA TYR A 851 -7.43 21.29 -42.55
C TYR A 851 -6.81 22.26 -41.52
N ASP A 852 -5.73 21.90 -40.84
CA ASP A 852 -4.98 22.79 -39.93
C ASP A 852 -4.01 23.75 -40.64
N ILE A 853 -4.00 23.81 -41.98
CA ILE A 853 -3.22 24.80 -42.77
C ILE A 853 -4.04 26.08 -43.05
N LYS A 854 -5.25 26.26 -42.49
CA LYS A 854 -6.09 27.44 -42.76
C LYS A 854 -6.61 28.22 -41.54
N SER A 855 -6.13 27.94 -40.33
CA SER A 855 -6.62 28.60 -39.10
C SER A 855 -5.67 29.63 -38.48
N ASP A 856 -4.39 29.68 -38.87
CA ASP A 856 -3.39 30.58 -38.26
C ASP A 856 -3.26 31.98 -38.92
N ASP A 857 -3.96 32.26 -40.03
CA ASP A 857 -3.84 33.53 -40.77
C ASP A 857 -5.00 34.54 -40.58
N LEU A 858 -5.94 34.30 -39.66
CA LEU A 858 -7.17 35.14 -39.54
C LEU A 858 -7.46 35.74 -38.17
N ILE A 859 -6.50 35.82 -37.26
CA ILE A 859 -6.67 36.55 -35.98
C ILE A 859 -5.60 37.64 -35.82
N ASN A 860 -5.63 38.60 -36.73
CA ASN A 860 -4.99 39.91 -36.57
C ASN A 860 -5.68 40.92 -37.49
N THR A 861 -6.95 41.23 -37.22
CA THR A 861 -7.63 42.48 -37.65
C THR A 861 -9.03 42.53 -37.05
N GLN A 862 -9.15 43.07 -35.84
CA GLN A 862 -10.15 44.06 -35.40
C GLN A 862 -9.98 44.38 -33.92
#